data_AF-A0A8H4ZCH8-F1
#
_entry.id   AF-A0A8H4ZCH8-F1
#
_cell.length_a   1.000
_cell.length_b   1.000
_cell.length_c   1.000
_cell.angle_alpha   90.00
_cell.angle_beta   90.00
_cell.angle_gamma   90.00
#
_symmetry.space_group_name_H-M   'P 1'
#
loop_
_entity.id
_entity.type
_entity.pdbx_description
1 polymer ?
#
loop_
_entity_poly.entity_id
_entity_poly.type
_entity_poly.pdbx_seq_one_letter_code
_entity_poly.pdbx_strand_id
1 'polypeptide(L)'
;MWMIKACSVLAAVCTVAADSAGPTIDFSSNIGTPKHLASGILYGIPDNTDQIPDSLLSGFGFNYYRGAGAQVSHGWSYNEASFEERFASAHNNYIVTRRHNGGYVLLLNDLWGFDCASNNNTSPGPGDNGDWSSYDKFVQAIIKNIKKYKMQKGLVIDIWNEPEGGCFWGRSIDQWLQMWGRGWHQFNDAFGNKVLTSGPTLAGQPGTDNPWWTEWAQFVKNNNSIPDQYVWHEEYGSGSNFEYSYGVLQQILSQNNLPQRQININEYATYNEQVPAGSAFWISQLERRNAIGLRGNWLGGTQLHDLAASLLSKPDPNNYASGGYYPNGDWWVYNYYSQNMTGKRVPTSVSSDGRFDAYATVDKTTRTARVLLGCHPPTTGTYIVTFSGLKKLGLPRSGTLQVKTLKFAVGDDVHYSQMGPPQDLVSLSQKARGIVERWYQRAVDLASVKTLLQRDETDVATYPELQWDAHVRQGSSLHYEEQKFIELRKLRISSQGEDSLHRFLDLPPDEKVDPRDVPLVALGGSGGGYKVMYGFTGFISAAKKHGLWDCITWTAGVSGSCWTIAAYYTIARHDVQRLIDHYLTVASELAHPMSIHALNMVARSKRGVYFLIGPLVSKAQKSIIGLGIMDLYSTLTATYQLLSREPKGRLSRATFQWSKIWHRSGIAKGLEPMPLLAAVRRVPKYSYEPKTISAKASDVKKQPTPRQLDTAEGNDQTNPAFSANKRSKKLFQYFEISPLEVGSLDLNRYVPTWAWGRTFISGYSVDRRPEQSFSLLLGQCTSAPAGPLAECIKALLVTIPKNTIVARLATIFNNVLQSKYFEGFWGNPIRAGHDPNPFYGLERPLGMRQHTSEHSMYISRVPHQHQRGMHSSDKSISDHAALQPHPLPPWEAQGRTRLMDSGMANNLPNHILVRPERGVDVLISFDASSDIHTGAAVQRLHHFAADFDIELREVTLEFHKPQRNEVLSSSDALEIESRYIGHYARVFHGTRQSGQTIYIIYCPLLPNGANPDYNPTTASFSTSTNLMWTPDQVKSVLTTAEANVSNYAINTIKRVVKKVYEYKKKHRLEIHGSEA
;
A
#
# COMPACT_ATOMS: atom_id res chain seq x y z
N MET A 1 6.08 -32.33 -10.71
CA MET A 1 7.52 -32.19 -10.38
C MET A 1 8.14 -30.85 -10.84
N TRP A 2 7.84 -30.37 -12.05
CA TRP A 2 8.30 -29.06 -12.56
C TRP A 2 7.67 -27.84 -11.86
N MET A 3 6.39 -27.88 -11.47
CA MET A 3 5.75 -26.82 -10.68
C MET A 3 6.21 -26.77 -9.22
N ILE A 4 6.61 -27.90 -8.62
CA ILE A 4 7.26 -27.91 -7.30
C ILE A 4 8.60 -27.18 -7.41
N LYS A 5 9.37 -27.40 -8.49
CA LYS A 5 10.54 -26.57 -8.81
C LYS A 5 10.18 -25.11 -9.06
N ALA A 6 9.02 -24.78 -9.64
CA ALA A 6 8.55 -23.40 -9.86
C ALA A 6 8.11 -22.68 -8.57
N CYS A 7 7.47 -23.39 -7.63
CA CYS A 7 7.12 -22.87 -6.29
C CYS A 7 8.34 -22.80 -5.37
N SER A 8 9.27 -23.77 -5.46
CA SER A 8 10.60 -23.67 -4.87
C SER A 8 11.40 -22.53 -5.50
N VAL A 9 11.15 -22.21 -6.77
CA VAL A 9 11.68 -21.02 -7.45
C VAL A 9 11.00 -19.77 -6.94
N LEU A 10 9.69 -19.68 -6.70
CA LEU A 10 9.08 -18.51 -6.03
C LEU A 10 9.63 -18.31 -4.60
N ALA A 11 9.86 -19.39 -3.85
CA ALA A 11 10.51 -19.37 -2.54
C ALA A 11 12.02 -19.04 -2.62
N ALA A 12 12.68 -19.36 -3.74
CA ALA A 12 14.07 -19.00 -4.04
C ALA A 12 14.22 -17.60 -4.66
N VAL A 13 13.17 -17.10 -5.32
CA VAL A 13 12.97 -15.74 -5.86
C VAL A 13 12.70 -14.75 -4.74
N CYS A 14 12.45 -15.22 -3.50
CA CYS A 14 12.68 -14.45 -2.28
C CYS A 14 14.18 -14.15 -2.03
N THR A 15 14.94 -13.87 -3.10
CA THR A 15 15.96 -12.81 -3.11
C THR A 15 15.19 -11.51 -3.05
N VAL A 16 15.59 -10.59 -2.17
CA VAL A 16 14.95 -9.29 -2.02
C VAL A 16 14.78 -8.66 -3.40
N ALA A 17 13.56 -8.67 -3.95
CA ALA A 17 13.30 -7.87 -5.14
C ALA A 17 13.47 -6.44 -4.66
N ALA A 18 14.36 -5.71 -5.33
CA ALA A 18 14.66 -4.38 -4.90
C ALA A 18 13.39 -3.52 -4.96
N ASP A 19 13.23 -2.66 -3.97
CA ASP A 19 12.15 -1.69 -3.90
C ASP A 19 12.18 -0.74 -5.13
N SER A 20 13.35 -0.61 -5.76
CA SER A 20 13.58 0.17 -6.98
C SER A 20 14.81 -0.33 -7.74
N ALA A 21 14.90 -0.05 -9.05
CA ALA A 21 16.16 -0.28 -9.78
C ALA A 21 17.24 0.66 -9.20
N GLY A 22 18.36 0.07 -8.78
CA GLY A 22 19.47 0.82 -8.21
C GLY A 22 20.38 1.42 -9.30
N PRO A 23 21.44 2.12 -8.86
CA PRO A 23 22.40 2.76 -9.75
C PRO A 23 23.11 1.75 -10.65
N THR A 24 23.45 2.18 -11.86
CA THR A 24 24.35 1.44 -12.76
C THR A 24 25.74 2.03 -12.68
N ILE A 25 26.75 1.18 -12.49
CA ILE A 25 28.18 1.51 -12.52
C ILE A 25 28.77 0.93 -13.79
N ASP A 26 29.23 1.80 -14.69
CA ASP A 26 29.78 1.38 -15.98
C ASP A 26 31.30 1.42 -16.02
N PHE A 27 31.93 0.25 -15.92
CA PHE A 27 33.38 0.13 -16.03
C PHE A 27 33.92 0.20 -17.47
N SER A 28 33.06 0.47 -18.46
CA SER A 28 33.46 0.50 -19.88
C SER A 28 34.30 1.72 -20.25
N SER A 29 34.16 2.82 -19.49
CA SER A 29 34.78 4.11 -19.75
C SER A 29 35.31 4.76 -18.45
N ASN A 30 36.10 5.83 -18.58
CA ASN A 30 36.64 6.59 -17.45
C ASN A 30 36.25 8.07 -17.59
N ILE A 31 35.98 8.74 -16.47
CA ILE A 31 35.55 10.15 -16.42
C ILE A 31 36.54 11.03 -15.65
N GLY A 32 37.80 10.61 -15.57
CA GLY A 32 38.90 11.36 -14.92
C GLY A 32 39.39 10.76 -13.60
N THR A 33 40.25 11.50 -12.91
CA THR A 33 40.76 11.11 -11.57
C THR A 33 39.86 11.65 -10.47
N PRO A 34 39.77 10.96 -9.32
CA PRO A 34 39.19 11.51 -8.10
C PRO A 34 39.81 12.88 -7.77
N LYS A 35 38.97 13.85 -7.42
CA LYS A 35 39.38 15.22 -7.08
C LYS A 35 38.91 15.67 -5.70
N HIS A 36 38.18 14.82 -4.98
CA HIS A 36 37.65 15.10 -3.65
C HIS A 36 36.76 16.36 -3.64
N LEU A 37 35.96 16.53 -4.68
CA LEU A 37 35.21 17.77 -4.91
C LEU A 37 34.12 18.03 -3.86
N ALA A 38 33.62 16.98 -3.20
CA ALA A 38 32.64 17.11 -2.13
C ALA A 38 33.26 17.35 -0.73
N SER A 39 34.59 17.32 -0.60
CA SER A 39 35.29 17.51 0.69
C SER A 39 35.45 18.99 1.04
N GLY A 40 34.35 19.73 1.03
CA GLY A 40 34.29 21.11 1.45
C GLY A 40 33.40 21.31 2.68
N ILE A 41 33.66 22.36 3.45
CA ILE A 41 32.87 22.71 4.64
C ILE A 41 32.50 24.19 4.65
N LEU A 42 31.27 24.48 5.04
CA LEU A 42 30.84 25.81 5.47
C LEU A 42 31.24 26.00 6.93
N TYR A 43 32.03 27.03 7.23
CA TYR A 43 32.54 27.30 8.57
C TYR A 43 33.22 26.06 9.21
N GLY A 44 33.29 26.00 10.54
CA GLY A 44 33.77 24.85 11.29
C GLY A 44 35.27 24.81 11.58
N ILE A 45 36.00 25.87 11.26
CA ILE A 45 37.43 26.02 11.60
C ILE A 45 37.58 27.13 12.65
N PRO A 46 38.16 26.82 13.83
CA PRO A 46 38.41 27.82 14.86
C PRO A 46 39.42 28.88 14.43
N ASP A 47 39.34 30.06 15.05
CA ASP A 47 40.29 31.16 14.81
C ASP A 47 41.71 30.81 15.28
N ASN A 48 41.82 29.95 16.30
CA ASN A 48 43.10 29.34 16.64
C ASN A 48 43.47 28.31 15.56
N THR A 49 44.39 28.69 14.69
CA THR A 49 44.75 27.94 13.48
C THR A 49 45.31 26.54 13.72
N ASP A 50 45.72 26.22 14.95
CA ASP A 50 46.31 24.93 15.31
C ASP A 50 45.43 24.12 16.27
N GLN A 51 44.19 24.56 16.51
CA GLN A 51 43.28 23.91 17.45
C GLN A 51 42.77 22.56 16.95
N ILE A 52 42.36 22.47 15.68
CA ILE A 52 42.04 21.18 15.05
C ILE A 52 43.33 20.58 14.50
N PRO A 53 43.72 19.36 14.91
CA PRO A 53 44.88 18.69 14.34
C PRO A 53 44.81 18.55 12.82
N ASP A 54 45.88 18.92 12.11
CA ASP A 54 45.96 18.85 10.65
C ASP A 54 45.66 17.45 10.10
N SER A 55 45.99 16.40 10.85
CA SER A 55 45.70 15.01 10.47
C SER A 55 44.20 14.71 10.36
N LEU A 56 43.35 15.40 11.13
CA LEU A 56 41.90 15.24 11.06
C LEU A 56 41.33 15.98 9.84
N LEU A 57 41.84 17.18 9.52
CA LEU A 57 41.44 17.94 8.33
C LEU A 57 41.89 17.25 7.04
N SER A 58 43.18 16.92 6.94
CA SER A 58 43.72 16.13 5.83
C SER A 58 43.05 14.76 5.73
N GLY A 59 42.64 14.18 6.85
CA GLY A 59 42.05 12.85 6.92
C GLY A 59 40.74 12.73 6.16
N PHE A 60 39.87 13.75 6.15
CA PHE A 60 38.64 13.74 5.33
C PHE A 60 38.87 14.29 3.90
N GLY A 61 40.12 14.64 3.57
CA GLY A 61 40.50 15.18 2.27
C GLY A 61 40.06 16.63 2.09
N PHE A 62 40.10 17.45 3.15
CA PHE A 62 39.72 18.86 3.15
C PHE A 62 40.23 19.61 1.91
N ASN A 63 39.29 20.13 1.12
CA ASN A 63 39.55 20.65 -0.23
C ASN A 63 38.95 22.05 -0.44
N TYR A 64 37.86 22.40 0.25
CA TYR A 64 37.25 23.72 0.14
C TYR A 64 36.71 24.22 1.48
N TYR A 65 36.80 25.53 1.71
CA TYR A 65 36.22 26.21 2.86
C TYR A 65 35.36 27.38 2.39
N ARG A 66 34.28 27.65 3.11
CA ARG A 66 33.49 28.87 2.95
C ARG A 66 33.18 29.50 4.30
N GLY A 67 33.30 30.82 4.39
CA GLY A 67 33.02 31.57 5.61
C GLY A 67 33.64 32.95 5.59
N ALA A 68 33.17 33.87 6.45
CA ALA A 68 33.85 35.14 6.71
C ALA A 68 33.48 35.76 8.08
N GLY A 69 33.78 35.05 9.17
CA GLY A 69 33.69 35.60 10.53
C GLY A 69 32.28 35.97 10.99
N ALA A 70 31.21 35.38 10.42
CA ALA A 70 29.85 35.59 10.92
C ALA A 70 29.76 35.37 12.43
N GLN A 71 28.92 36.14 13.13
CA GLN A 71 28.72 36.03 14.58
C GLN A 71 29.95 36.29 15.48
N VAL A 72 31.12 36.65 14.92
CA VAL A 72 32.31 37.02 15.71
C VAL A 72 32.18 38.45 16.29
N SER A 73 31.63 39.37 15.49
CA SER A 73 31.39 40.78 15.84
C SER A 73 30.18 41.31 15.03
N HIS A 74 29.94 42.61 14.88
CA HIS A 74 28.79 43.16 14.11
C HIS A 74 29.06 43.47 12.62
N GLY A 75 30.30 43.33 12.13
CA GLY A 75 30.65 43.61 10.73
C GLY A 75 30.64 45.09 10.33
N TRP A 76 30.79 45.36 9.03
CA TRP A 76 30.95 46.71 8.44
C TRP A 76 29.77 47.65 8.70
N SER A 77 28.54 47.16 8.64
CA SER A 77 27.32 47.97 8.79
C SER A 77 27.23 48.63 10.17
N TYR A 78 28.02 48.16 11.13
CA TYR A 78 28.12 48.72 12.46
C TYR A 78 29.34 49.65 12.61
N ASN A 79 30.55 49.13 12.39
CA ASN A 79 31.79 49.94 12.33
C ASN A 79 32.99 49.18 11.71
N GLU A 80 34.04 49.93 11.36
CA GLU A 80 35.27 49.38 10.76
C GLU A 80 36.01 48.40 11.69
N ALA A 81 36.00 48.61 13.01
CA ALA A 81 36.66 47.71 13.96
C ALA A 81 36.01 46.31 13.95
N SER A 82 34.67 46.25 13.93
CA SER A 82 33.92 45.00 13.82
C SER A 82 34.20 44.30 12.49
N PHE A 83 34.27 45.03 11.38
CA PHE A 83 34.70 44.48 10.10
C PHE A 83 36.09 43.86 10.16
N GLU A 84 37.08 44.55 10.74
CA GLU A 84 38.45 44.04 10.87
C GLU A 84 38.52 42.78 11.72
N GLU A 85 37.70 42.66 12.77
CA GLU A 85 37.58 41.43 13.58
C GLU A 85 37.06 40.24 12.74
N ARG A 86 35.98 40.43 11.97
CA ARG A 86 35.47 39.37 11.08
C ARG A 86 36.48 39.02 9.98
N PHE A 87 37.19 40.01 9.44
CA PHE A 87 38.22 39.79 8.43
C PHE A 87 39.43 39.04 9.01
N ALA A 88 39.82 39.32 10.26
CA ALA A 88 40.88 38.59 10.94
C ALA A 88 40.53 37.10 11.10
N SER A 89 39.30 36.79 11.51
CA SER A 89 38.77 35.43 11.54
C SER A 89 38.82 34.76 10.16
N ALA A 90 38.34 35.45 9.12
CA ALA A 90 38.40 34.98 7.73
C ALA A 90 39.84 34.68 7.28
N HIS A 91 40.79 35.55 7.61
CA HIS A 91 42.20 35.35 7.30
C HIS A 91 42.81 34.14 8.02
N ASN A 92 42.48 33.91 9.29
CA ASN A 92 42.93 32.73 10.03
C ASN A 92 42.42 31.44 9.37
N ASN A 93 41.12 31.39 9.02
CA ASN A 93 40.56 30.25 8.30
C ASN A 93 41.18 30.07 6.91
N TYR A 94 41.52 31.16 6.21
CA TYR A 94 42.24 31.09 4.93
C TYR A 94 43.63 30.48 5.09
N ILE A 95 44.37 30.81 6.15
CA ILE A 95 45.68 30.20 6.45
C ILE A 95 45.53 28.69 6.59
N VAL A 96 44.56 28.22 7.40
CA VAL A 96 44.31 26.78 7.59
C VAL A 96 43.91 26.13 6.27
N THR A 97 42.97 26.72 5.54
CA THR A 97 42.50 26.19 4.25
C THR A 97 43.64 26.04 3.24
N ARG A 98 44.51 27.06 3.13
CA ARG A 98 45.64 27.05 2.20
C ARG A 98 46.78 26.14 2.64
N ARG A 99 46.94 25.89 3.94
CA ARG A 99 47.86 24.87 4.49
C ARG A 99 47.53 23.48 3.94
N HIS A 100 46.24 23.19 3.73
CA HIS A 100 45.74 21.96 3.09
C HIS A 100 45.53 22.11 1.57
N ASN A 101 46.03 23.20 0.98
CA ASN A 101 45.93 23.54 -0.44
C ASN A 101 44.49 23.72 -0.97
N GLY A 102 43.49 23.84 -0.10
CA GLY A 102 42.07 23.95 -0.46
C GLY A 102 41.65 25.33 -0.97
N GLY A 103 40.55 25.40 -1.71
CA GLY A 103 39.95 26.67 -2.14
C GLY A 103 39.23 27.38 -1.00
N TYR A 104 39.29 28.70 -0.95
CA TYR A 104 38.65 29.50 0.08
C TYR A 104 37.60 30.42 -0.53
N VAL A 105 36.35 30.29 -0.10
CA VAL A 105 35.22 31.10 -0.53
C VAL A 105 34.92 32.13 0.56
N LEU A 106 35.19 33.41 0.27
CA LEU A 106 34.98 34.52 1.19
C LEU A 106 33.57 35.09 1.03
N LEU A 107 32.81 35.12 2.13
CA LEU A 107 31.44 35.63 2.19
C LEU A 107 31.37 37.14 2.44
N LEU A 108 30.78 37.88 1.52
CA LEU A 108 30.70 39.34 1.63
C LEU A 108 29.57 39.81 2.55
N ASN A 109 28.42 39.14 2.54
CA ASN A 109 27.30 39.46 3.44
C ASN A 109 27.75 39.35 4.91
N ASP A 110 28.59 38.37 5.23
CA ASP A 110 29.12 38.19 6.59
C ASP A 110 30.08 39.30 6.97
N LEU A 111 31.00 39.71 6.10
CA LEU A 111 31.86 40.87 6.39
C LEU A 111 31.06 42.17 6.51
N TRP A 112 29.94 42.28 5.78
CA TRP A 112 29.02 43.41 5.90
C TRP A 112 28.31 43.42 7.26
N GLY A 113 27.94 42.26 7.78
CA GLY A 113 27.15 42.11 9.00
C GLY A 113 25.74 41.54 8.76
N PHE A 114 25.42 41.10 7.55
CA PHE A 114 24.14 40.48 7.21
C PHE A 114 24.25 38.94 7.27
N ASP A 115 24.29 38.40 8.49
CA ASP A 115 24.48 36.97 8.79
C ASP A 115 23.31 36.33 9.56
N CYS A 116 22.15 37.00 9.57
CA CYS A 116 20.92 36.64 10.27
C CYS A 116 21.02 36.47 11.81
N ALA A 117 22.17 36.75 12.44
CA ALA A 117 22.30 36.78 13.90
C ALA A 117 22.02 38.16 14.50
N SER A 118 22.21 39.23 13.71
CA SER A 118 21.82 40.60 14.04
C SER A 118 20.48 41.00 13.39
N ASN A 119 19.77 41.97 13.97
CA ASN A 119 18.48 42.45 13.45
C ASN A 119 18.68 43.33 12.19
N ASN A 120 18.95 42.68 11.06
CA ASN A 120 19.47 43.32 9.83
C ASN A 120 18.46 44.24 9.10
N ASN A 121 17.20 44.24 9.53
CA ASN A 121 16.17 45.16 9.01
C ASN A 121 16.31 46.59 9.56
N THR A 122 17.18 46.82 10.56
CA THR A 122 17.44 48.16 11.10
C THR A 122 18.85 48.68 10.78
N SER A 123 19.74 47.84 10.25
CA SER A 123 21.11 48.24 9.87
C SER A 123 21.14 48.78 8.43
N PRO A 124 21.96 49.80 8.13
CA PRO A 124 22.11 50.34 6.78
C PRO A 124 22.56 49.26 5.77
N GLY A 125 21.81 49.12 4.69
CA GLY A 125 22.08 48.18 3.59
C GLY A 125 22.84 48.84 2.43
N PRO A 126 23.50 48.05 1.57
CA PRO A 126 24.18 48.59 0.38
C PRO A 126 23.22 49.29 -0.57
N GLY A 127 23.45 50.58 -0.86
CA GLY A 127 22.63 51.35 -1.80
C GLY A 127 21.34 51.94 -1.22
N ASP A 128 21.14 51.83 0.10
CA ASP A 128 19.98 52.44 0.76
C ASP A 128 19.96 53.96 0.45
N ASN A 129 18.77 54.49 0.14
CA ASN A 129 18.57 55.87 -0.32
C ASN A 129 19.33 56.26 -1.61
N GLY A 130 19.79 55.27 -2.39
CA GLY A 130 20.60 55.49 -3.59
C GLY A 130 22.07 55.83 -3.31
N ASP A 131 22.52 55.75 -2.06
CA ASP A 131 23.92 56.02 -1.70
C ASP A 131 24.75 54.71 -1.70
N TRP A 132 25.71 54.66 -2.63
CA TRP A 132 26.61 53.52 -2.80
C TRP A 132 27.98 53.73 -2.14
N SER A 133 28.25 54.90 -1.55
CA SER A 133 29.57 55.28 -1.07
C SER A 133 30.10 54.36 0.03
N SER A 134 29.24 53.89 0.94
CA SER A 134 29.60 52.95 2.00
C SER A 134 29.95 51.57 1.43
N TYR A 135 29.17 51.07 0.48
CA TYR A 135 29.43 49.78 -0.16
C TYR A 135 30.73 49.81 -0.99
N ASP A 136 31.00 50.88 -1.72
CA ASP A 136 32.24 51.01 -2.46
C ASP A 136 33.46 51.05 -1.51
N LYS A 137 33.38 51.78 -0.39
CA LYS A 137 34.42 51.79 0.65
C LYS A 137 34.64 50.40 1.26
N PHE A 138 33.55 49.66 1.49
CA PHE A 138 33.60 48.30 2.00
C PHE A 138 34.34 47.36 1.05
N VAL A 139 33.99 47.36 -0.25
CA VAL A 139 34.68 46.55 -1.26
C VAL A 139 36.16 46.92 -1.36
N GLN A 140 36.49 48.21 -1.30
CA GLN A 140 37.89 48.67 -1.27
C GLN A 140 38.63 48.21 0.00
N ALA A 141 37.97 48.18 1.16
CA ALA A 141 38.55 47.65 2.39
C ALA A 141 38.85 46.14 2.28
N ILE A 142 37.95 45.36 1.69
CA ILE A 142 38.18 43.94 1.38
C ILE A 142 39.38 43.78 0.44
N ILE A 143 39.42 44.53 -0.67
CA ILE A 143 40.53 44.49 -1.64
C ILE A 143 41.87 44.83 -0.95
N LYS A 144 41.87 45.86 -0.10
CA LYS A 144 43.03 46.27 0.69
C LYS A 144 43.50 45.14 1.61
N ASN A 145 42.59 44.48 2.32
CA ASN A 145 42.95 43.41 3.24
C ASN A 145 43.39 42.13 2.52
N ILE A 146 42.76 41.75 1.39
CA ILE A 146 43.24 40.66 0.52
C ILE A 146 44.68 40.92 0.06
N LYS A 147 45.00 42.17 -0.34
CA LYS A 147 46.37 42.55 -0.73
C LYS A 147 47.33 42.52 0.45
N LYS A 148 46.93 43.10 1.59
CA LYS A 148 47.72 43.14 2.85
C LYS A 148 48.12 41.75 3.30
N TYR A 149 47.17 40.82 3.31
CA TYR A 149 47.36 39.44 3.79
C TYR A 149 47.76 38.45 2.69
N LYS A 150 47.91 38.90 1.43
CA LYS A 150 48.28 38.09 0.26
C LYS A 150 47.33 36.90 0.04
N MET A 151 46.03 37.14 0.18
CA MET A 151 44.99 36.10 0.11
C MET A 151 44.61 35.68 -1.31
N GLN A 152 45.28 36.16 -2.37
CA GLN A 152 44.79 35.94 -3.75
C GLN A 152 44.79 34.46 -4.17
N LYS A 153 45.70 33.65 -3.65
CA LYS A 153 45.89 32.27 -4.11
C LYS A 153 44.73 31.37 -3.65
N GLY A 154 43.94 30.87 -4.60
CA GLY A 154 42.86 29.94 -4.32
C GLY A 154 41.63 30.58 -3.68
N LEU A 155 41.52 31.92 -3.76
CA LEU A 155 40.40 32.68 -3.25
C LEU A 155 39.28 32.80 -4.29
N VAL A 156 38.05 32.62 -3.80
CA VAL A 156 36.81 32.87 -4.50
C VAL A 156 36.04 33.91 -3.68
N ILE A 157 35.57 34.96 -4.33
CA ILE A 157 34.71 35.99 -3.75
C ILE A 157 33.27 35.60 -4.00
N ASP A 158 32.56 35.28 -2.92
CA ASP A 158 31.13 35.03 -2.96
C ASP A 158 30.42 36.36 -2.72
N ILE A 159 29.87 36.93 -3.80
CA ILE A 159 29.47 38.34 -3.81
C ILE A 159 28.37 38.61 -2.78
N TRP A 160 27.43 37.69 -2.61
CA TRP A 160 26.41 37.79 -1.58
C TRP A 160 25.75 36.44 -1.33
N ASN A 161 25.39 36.13 -0.09
CA ASN A 161 24.67 34.91 0.28
C ASN A 161 23.16 35.12 0.26
N GLU A 162 22.42 34.17 -0.28
CA GLU A 162 20.95 34.05 -0.23
C GLU A 162 20.20 35.39 -0.30
N PRO A 163 20.43 36.20 -1.34
CA PRO A 163 19.84 37.54 -1.44
C PRO A 163 18.31 37.52 -1.54
N GLU A 164 17.69 36.39 -1.86
CA GLU A 164 16.24 36.22 -1.77
C GLU A 164 15.72 36.10 -0.33
N GLY A 165 16.61 35.83 0.63
CA GLY A 165 16.32 35.73 2.05
C GLY A 165 16.24 37.11 2.71
N GLY A 166 15.14 37.37 3.41
CA GLY A 166 14.88 38.67 4.04
C GLY A 166 15.95 39.13 5.04
N CYS A 167 16.60 38.21 5.76
CA CYS A 167 17.64 38.55 6.75
C CYS A 167 19.05 38.69 6.17
N PHE A 168 19.30 38.19 4.96
CA PHE A 168 20.59 38.29 4.25
C PHE A 168 20.66 39.47 3.28
N TRP A 169 19.53 39.97 2.80
CA TRP A 169 19.48 41.14 1.93
C TRP A 169 18.33 42.07 2.27
N GLY A 170 17.08 41.65 2.11
CA GLY A 170 15.88 42.39 2.52
C GLY A 170 15.54 43.64 1.68
N ARG A 171 16.20 43.86 0.53
CA ARG A 171 15.94 44.97 -0.41
C ARG A 171 15.51 44.44 -1.78
N SER A 172 15.20 45.31 -2.73
CA SER A 172 14.73 44.89 -4.07
C SER A 172 15.80 44.13 -4.87
N ILE A 173 15.35 43.32 -5.84
CA ILE A 173 16.21 42.60 -6.79
C ILE A 173 17.07 43.61 -7.57
N ASP A 174 16.50 44.71 -8.05
CA ASP A 174 17.23 45.77 -8.76
C ASP A 174 18.39 46.33 -7.93
N GLN A 175 18.17 46.60 -6.64
CA GLN A 175 19.22 47.08 -5.74
C GLN A 175 20.31 46.02 -5.55
N TRP A 176 19.93 44.74 -5.44
CA TRP A 176 20.89 43.64 -5.34
C TRP A 176 21.73 43.49 -6.62
N LEU A 177 21.12 43.58 -7.80
CA LEU A 177 21.82 43.52 -9.08
C LEU A 177 22.79 44.69 -9.26
N GLN A 178 22.42 45.89 -8.81
CA GLN A 178 23.35 47.03 -8.80
C GLN A 178 24.54 46.77 -7.87
N MET A 179 24.29 46.27 -6.65
CA MET A 179 25.35 45.86 -5.71
C MET A 179 26.28 44.80 -6.34
N TRP A 180 25.70 43.77 -6.98
CA TRP A 180 26.44 42.72 -7.70
C TRP A 180 27.39 43.32 -8.74
N GLY A 181 26.87 44.15 -9.65
CA GLY A 181 27.67 44.74 -10.72
C GLY A 181 28.82 45.59 -10.17
N ARG A 182 28.54 46.42 -9.15
CA ARG A 182 29.55 47.28 -8.50
C ARG A 182 30.65 46.47 -7.82
N GLY A 183 30.29 45.43 -7.08
CA GLY A 183 31.25 44.56 -6.41
C GLY A 183 32.10 43.78 -7.41
N TRP A 184 31.45 43.12 -8.38
CA TRP A 184 32.11 42.30 -9.38
C TRP A 184 33.16 43.08 -10.17
N HIS A 185 32.80 44.26 -10.70
CA HIS A 185 33.74 45.09 -11.49
C HIS A 185 34.94 45.52 -10.65
N GLN A 186 34.74 45.94 -9.40
CA GLN A 186 35.85 46.33 -8.52
C GLN A 186 36.80 45.17 -8.21
N PHE A 187 36.30 43.96 -7.98
CA PHE A 187 37.16 42.78 -7.77
C PHE A 187 37.87 42.36 -9.06
N ASN A 188 37.18 42.37 -10.19
CA ASN A 188 37.75 42.05 -11.49
C ASN A 188 38.86 43.05 -11.89
N ASP A 189 38.65 44.35 -11.64
CA ASP A 189 39.67 45.39 -11.88
C ASP A 189 40.87 45.22 -10.96
N ALA A 190 40.64 44.86 -9.69
CA ALA A 190 41.71 44.72 -8.70
C ALA A 190 42.56 43.46 -8.89
N PHE A 191 41.98 42.35 -9.35
CA PHE A 191 42.62 41.04 -9.32
C PHE A 191 42.58 40.28 -10.65
N GLY A 192 41.64 40.58 -11.55
CA GLY A 192 41.38 39.81 -12.77
C GLY A 192 41.22 38.32 -12.45
N ASN A 193 41.86 37.46 -13.25
CA ASN A 193 41.80 36.01 -13.07
C ASN A 193 42.57 35.46 -11.85
N LYS A 194 43.22 36.30 -11.03
CA LYS A 194 43.95 35.85 -9.84
C LYS A 194 43.03 35.49 -8.68
N VAL A 195 41.83 36.06 -8.65
CA VAL A 195 40.79 35.81 -7.65
C VAL A 195 39.50 35.54 -8.41
N LEU A 196 38.84 34.43 -8.10
CA LEU A 196 37.60 34.05 -8.78
C LEU A 196 36.39 34.70 -8.13
N THR A 197 35.29 34.78 -8.86
CA THR A 197 33.98 35.22 -8.35
C THR A 197 32.95 34.11 -8.44
N SER A 198 32.00 34.07 -7.50
CA SER A 198 30.89 33.11 -7.49
C SER A 198 29.52 33.77 -7.30
N GLY A 199 28.49 33.16 -7.90
CA GLY A 199 27.09 33.46 -7.62
C GLY A 199 26.11 32.83 -8.62
N PRO A 200 24.80 33.11 -8.52
CA PRO A 200 24.16 34.12 -7.66
C PRO A 200 24.04 33.74 -6.18
N THR A 201 24.37 32.50 -5.81
CA THR A 201 24.37 32.01 -4.42
C THR A 201 23.00 32.15 -3.77
N LEU A 202 22.00 31.65 -4.48
CA LEU A 202 20.62 31.57 -4.03
C LEU A 202 20.44 30.35 -3.12
N ALA A 203 19.66 30.51 -2.06
CA ALA A 203 19.14 29.41 -1.25
C ALA A 203 18.35 28.42 -2.13
N GLY A 204 17.57 28.98 -3.06
CA GLY A 204 16.72 28.28 -4.01
C GLY A 204 17.47 27.64 -5.18
N GLN A 205 17.04 26.43 -5.54
CA GLN A 205 17.46 25.76 -6.79
C GLN A 205 17.16 26.62 -8.04
N PRO A 206 17.93 26.44 -9.13
CA PRO A 206 17.65 27.04 -10.44
C PRO A 206 16.20 26.87 -10.88
N GLY A 207 15.56 27.97 -11.30
CA GLY A 207 14.19 27.98 -11.80
C GLY A 207 14.02 28.93 -12.98
N THR A 208 13.43 28.45 -14.08
CA THR A 208 13.16 29.28 -15.27
C THR A 208 12.07 30.33 -15.04
N ASP A 209 11.28 30.17 -13.98
CA ASP A 209 10.20 31.09 -13.60
C ASP A 209 10.54 31.88 -12.32
N ASN A 210 11.76 31.72 -11.80
CA ASN A 210 12.21 32.43 -10.60
C ASN A 210 12.91 33.74 -11.00
N PRO A 211 12.37 34.92 -10.63
CA PRO A 211 12.94 36.21 -11.02
C PRO A 211 14.38 36.41 -10.54
N TRP A 212 14.76 35.86 -9.38
CA TRP A 212 16.13 35.92 -8.88
C TRP A 212 17.14 35.21 -9.79
N TRP A 213 16.70 34.18 -10.54
CA TRP A 213 17.53 33.49 -11.52
C TRP A 213 17.47 34.15 -12.89
N THR A 214 16.28 34.49 -13.37
CA THR A 214 16.08 34.99 -14.73
C THR A 214 16.58 36.43 -14.90
N GLU A 215 16.26 37.33 -13.97
CA GLU A 215 16.72 38.72 -14.01
C GLU A 215 18.23 38.80 -13.77
N TRP A 216 18.76 37.99 -12.85
CA TRP A 216 20.22 37.88 -12.66
C TRP A 216 20.94 37.41 -13.93
N ALA A 217 20.46 36.34 -14.58
CA ALA A 217 21.10 35.80 -15.78
C ALA A 217 21.11 36.83 -16.93
N GLN A 218 20.02 37.58 -17.10
CA GLN A 218 19.94 38.69 -18.06
C GLN A 218 20.87 39.84 -17.66
N PHE A 219 20.88 40.21 -16.38
CA PHE A 219 21.68 41.31 -15.86
C PHE A 219 23.17 41.05 -16.03
N VAL A 220 23.70 39.91 -15.58
CA VAL A 220 25.14 39.63 -15.67
C VAL A 220 25.65 39.55 -17.10
N LYS A 221 24.78 39.13 -18.03
CA LYS A 221 25.06 39.16 -19.47
C LYS A 221 25.19 40.61 -19.97
N ASN A 222 24.23 41.46 -19.65
CA ASN A 222 24.18 42.85 -20.12
C ASN A 222 25.22 43.75 -19.43
N ASN A 223 25.48 43.50 -18.16
CA ASN A 223 26.43 44.24 -17.33
C ASN A 223 27.89 43.75 -17.49
N ASN A 224 28.12 42.67 -18.24
CA ASN A 224 29.42 42.01 -18.38
C ASN A 224 30.05 41.59 -17.03
N SER A 225 29.23 41.09 -16.10
CA SER A 225 29.63 40.70 -14.75
C SER A 225 29.32 39.22 -14.46
N ILE A 226 29.58 38.36 -15.44
CA ILE A 226 29.36 36.92 -15.36
C ILE A 226 30.39 36.32 -14.38
N PRO A 227 29.97 35.58 -13.33
CA PRO A 227 30.92 35.02 -12.38
C PRO A 227 31.72 33.86 -12.98
N ASP A 228 32.82 33.51 -12.32
CA ASP A 228 33.67 32.37 -12.69
C ASP A 228 33.07 31.03 -12.26
N GLN A 229 32.19 31.05 -11.26
CA GLN A 229 31.49 29.89 -10.72
C GLN A 229 29.99 30.13 -10.59
N TYR A 230 29.19 29.13 -10.95
CA TYR A 230 27.74 29.14 -10.74
C TYR A 230 27.37 28.40 -9.47
N VAL A 231 26.52 29.04 -8.66
CA VAL A 231 26.32 28.67 -7.26
C VAL A 231 24.85 28.76 -6.85
N TRP A 232 24.42 27.76 -6.09
CA TRP A 232 23.14 27.67 -5.38
C TRP A 232 23.25 26.62 -4.27
N HIS A 233 22.26 26.58 -3.40
CA HIS A 233 22.25 25.65 -2.26
C HIS A 233 21.35 24.43 -2.53
N GLU A 234 21.78 23.27 -2.03
CA GLU A 234 21.03 22.01 -2.09
C GLU A 234 20.68 21.55 -0.66
N GLU A 235 19.80 22.32 -0.01
CA GLU A 235 19.46 22.20 1.41
C GLU A 235 17.95 22.13 1.69
N TYR A 236 17.15 21.68 0.71
CA TYR A 236 15.70 21.49 0.87
C TYR A 236 15.30 20.09 1.35
N GLY A 237 16.23 19.34 1.94
CA GLY A 237 16.01 17.96 2.39
C GLY A 237 15.48 17.09 1.25
N SER A 238 14.39 16.35 1.47
CA SER A 238 13.79 15.46 0.44
C SER A 238 13.29 16.17 -0.83
N GLY A 239 13.27 17.51 -0.85
CA GLY A 239 13.01 18.31 -2.04
C GLY A 239 14.25 18.53 -2.93
N SER A 240 15.46 18.23 -2.43
CA SER A 240 16.71 18.47 -3.14
C SER A 240 16.94 17.45 -4.25
N ASN A 241 17.19 17.91 -5.48
CA ASN A 241 17.42 17.05 -6.63
C ASN A 241 18.43 17.71 -7.58
N PHE A 242 19.71 17.50 -7.25
CA PHE A 242 20.82 18.10 -7.99
C PHE A 242 20.82 17.80 -9.51
N GLU A 243 20.38 16.61 -9.93
CA GLU A 243 20.32 16.28 -11.36
C GLU A 243 19.25 17.10 -12.11
N TYR A 244 18.12 17.35 -11.44
CA TYR A 244 17.09 18.25 -11.94
C TYR A 244 17.57 19.70 -11.95
N SER A 245 18.10 20.19 -10.81
CA SER A 245 18.66 21.55 -10.67
C SER A 245 19.72 21.85 -11.73
N TYR A 246 20.64 20.90 -11.97
CA TYR A 246 21.64 20.99 -13.02
C TYR A 246 20.99 21.18 -14.39
N GLY A 247 19.99 20.36 -14.73
CA GLY A 247 19.26 20.44 -15.98
C GLY A 247 18.60 21.81 -16.19
N VAL A 248 17.99 22.38 -15.15
CA VAL A 248 17.35 23.69 -15.20
C VAL A 248 18.38 24.81 -15.35
N LEU A 249 19.53 24.74 -14.64
CA LEU A 249 20.62 25.70 -14.85
C LEU A 249 21.08 25.70 -16.31
N GLN A 250 21.26 24.53 -16.92
CA GLN A 250 21.65 24.45 -18.35
C GLN A 250 20.66 25.17 -19.26
N GLN A 251 19.35 25.10 -18.96
CA GLN A 251 18.33 25.84 -19.69
C GLN A 251 18.52 27.35 -19.54
N ILE A 252 18.65 27.84 -18.30
CA ILE A 252 18.86 29.28 -18.01
C ILE A 252 20.11 29.81 -18.74
N LEU A 253 21.23 29.07 -18.69
CA LEU A 253 22.46 29.46 -19.36
C LEU A 253 22.28 29.53 -20.88
N SER A 254 21.60 28.55 -21.47
CA SER A 254 21.33 28.50 -22.90
C SER A 254 20.42 29.63 -23.37
N GLN A 255 19.36 29.95 -22.61
CA GLN A 255 18.40 31.01 -22.94
C GLN A 255 19.05 32.40 -22.90
N ASN A 256 20.04 32.60 -22.03
CA ASN A 256 20.71 33.89 -21.83
C ASN A 256 22.10 33.98 -22.50
N ASN A 257 22.49 32.98 -23.31
CA ASN A 257 23.81 32.91 -23.95
C ASN A 257 24.98 33.11 -22.96
N LEU A 258 24.88 32.44 -21.81
CA LEU A 258 25.91 32.43 -20.78
C LEU A 258 26.86 31.23 -20.99
N PRO A 259 28.17 31.38 -20.71
CA PRO A 259 29.14 30.31 -20.88
C PRO A 259 28.97 29.21 -19.82
N GLN A 260 29.45 28.00 -20.10
CA GLN A 260 29.61 26.99 -19.06
C GLN A 260 30.71 27.42 -18.08
N ARG A 261 30.44 27.25 -16.79
CA ARG A 261 31.37 27.57 -15.69
C ARG A 261 31.42 26.41 -14.69
N GLN A 262 32.40 26.47 -13.80
CA GLN A 262 32.51 25.53 -12.70
C GLN A 262 31.29 25.68 -11.79
N ILE A 263 30.61 24.58 -11.50
CA ILE A 263 29.52 24.56 -10.52
C ILE A 263 30.12 24.39 -9.13
N ASN A 264 29.65 25.19 -8.19
CA ASN A 264 30.04 25.12 -6.78
C ASN A 264 28.78 25.15 -5.92
N ILE A 265 28.40 23.99 -5.39
CA ILE A 265 27.30 23.83 -4.44
C ILE A 265 27.87 24.08 -3.06
N ASN A 266 27.95 25.35 -2.73
CA ASN A 266 28.70 25.82 -1.57
C ASN A 266 27.93 25.71 -0.24
N GLU A 267 26.69 25.22 -0.28
CA GLU A 267 25.95 24.64 0.84
C GLU A 267 25.12 23.46 0.33
N TYR A 268 25.32 22.27 0.93
CA TYR A 268 24.47 21.10 0.68
C TYR A 268 24.28 20.27 1.95
N ALA A 269 23.19 19.49 1.94
CA ALA A 269 22.74 18.63 3.01
C ALA A 269 22.26 19.39 4.27
N THR A 270 20.97 19.27 4.53
CA THR A 270 20.34 19.61 5.80
C THR A 270 20.94 18.80 6.94
N TYR A 271 20.79 19.29 8.17
CA TYR A 271 21.25 18.61 9.38
C TYR A 271 20.83 17.13 9.48
N ASN A 272 19.62 16.76 9.04
CA ASN A 272 19.15 15.37 9.08
C ASN A 272 19.73 14.47 7.98
N GLU A 273 20.28 15.06 6.92
CA GLU A 273 20.95 14.34 5.82
C GLU A 273 22.43 14.12 6.09
N GLN A 274 22.97 14.85 7.06
CA GLN A 274 24.34 14.81 7.55
C GLN A 274 24.60 13.54 8.39
N VAL A 275 24.40 12.40 7.74
CA VAL A 275 24.65 11.05 8.22
C VAL A 275 25.46 10.27 7.18
N PRO A 276 26.14 9.16 7.53
CA PRO A 276 27.04 8.45 6.60
C PRO A 276 26.42 8.07 5.25
N ALA A 277 25.14 7.66 5.26
CA ALA A 277 24.42 7.32 4.04
C ALA A 277 24.14 8.54 3.14
N GLY A 278 23.77 9.68 3.74
CA GLY A 278 23.52 10.93 3.01
C GLY A 278 24.81 11.55 2.49
N SER A 279 25.90 11.50 3.27
CA SER A 279 27.23 11.93 2.80
C SER A 279 27.67 11.14 1.56
N ALA A 280 27.52 9.81 1.56
CA ALA A 280 27.82 9.00 0.37
C ALA A 280 26.92 9.32 -0.83
N PHE A 281 25.66 9.67 -0.60
CA PHE A 281 24.72 10.10 -1.64
C PHE A 281 25.16 11.42 -2.29
N TRP A 282 25.43 12.46 -1.49
CA TRP A 282 25.85 13.77 -1.99
C TRP A 282 27.21 13.74 -2.70
N ILE A 283 28.18 12.99 -2.17
CA ILE A 283 29.47 12.74 -2.85
C ILE A 283 29.24 12.21 -4.27
N SER A 284 28.31 11.26 -4.42
CA SER A 284 28.00 10.63 -5.71
C SER A 284 27.43 11.63 -6.72
N GLN A 285 26.46 12.45 -6.29
CA GLN A 285 25.83 13.47 -7.12
C GLN A 285 26.84 14.52 -7.62
N LEU A 286 27.65 15.07 -6.71
CA LEU A 286 28.62 16.13 -7.01
C LEU A 286 29.75 15.64 -7.92
N GLU A 287 30.33 14.47 -7.61
CA GLU A 287 31.41 13.88 -8.40
C GLU A 287 30.97 13.56 -9.84
N ARG A 288 29.71 13.14 -10.03
CA ARG A 288 29.16 12.86 -11.38
C ARG A 288 29.18 14.08 -12.29
N ARG A 289 28.94 15.27 -11.73
CA ARG A 289 28.89 16.55 -12.49
C ARG A 289 30.16 17.37 -12.38
N ASN A 290 31.20 16.86 -11.73
CA ASN A 290 32.41 17.62 -11.38
C ASN A 290 32.09 18.93 -10.63
N ALA A 291 31.03 18.93 -9.82
CA ALA A 291 30.67 20.08 -9.01
C ALA A 291 31.53 20.09 -7.74
N ILE A 292 32.02 21.27 -7.38
CA ILE A 292 32.57 21.51 -6.04
C ILE A 292 31.39 21.49 -5.06
N GLY A 293 31.56 20.87 -3.90
CA GLY A 293 30.55 20.82 -2.86
C GLY A 293 31.13 21.20 -1.51
N LEU A 294 30.44 22.06 -0.78
CA LEU A 294 30.72 22.38 0.60
C LEU A 294 29.50 22.02 1.45
N ARG A 295 29.72 21.15 2.44
CA ARG A 295 28.67 20.70 3.35
C ARG A 295 28.17 21.90 4.16
N GLY A 296 26.86 22.05 4.28
CA GLY A 296 26.23 23.06 5.11
C GLY A 296 26.60 22.91 6.59
N ASN A 297 26.45 23.99 7.35
CA ASN A 297 26.74 24.01 8.77
C ASN A 297 25.59 24.64 9.54
N TRP A 298 24.85 23.76 10.22
CA TRP A 298 23.62 24.11 10.92
C TRP A 298 23.84 24.40 12.41
N LEU A 299 25.11 24.50 12.83
CA LEU A 299 25.48 24.85 14.21
C LEU A 299 25.51 26.37 14.37
N GLY A 300 25.23 26.86 15.59
CA GLY A 300 25.22 28.29 15.90
C GLY A 300 26.30 28.71 16.89
N GLY A 301 26.53 30.02 17.03
CA GLY A 301 27.45 30.58 18.02
C GLY A 301 28.89 30.09 17.82
N THR A 302 29.55 29.70 18.90
CA THR A 302 30.94 29.22 18.86
C THR A 302 31.11 27.90 18.09
N GLN A 303 30.07 27.07 18.03
CA GLN A 303 30.11 25.80 17.31
C GLN A 303 30.05 25.97 15.79
N LEU A 304 29.49 27.08 15.29
CA LEU A 304 29.55 27.43 13.88
C LEU A 304 31.01 27.44 13.42
N HIS A 305 31.90 28.01 14.23
CA HIS A 305 33.34 28.14 13.98
C HIS A 305 34.15 26.93 14.44
N ASP A 306 33.53 25.79 14.73
CA ASP A 306 34.24 24.63 15.28
C ASP A 306 33.69 23.32 14.68
N LEU A 307 34.30 22.19 15.03
CA LEU A 307 33.81 20.83 14.72
C LEU A 307 33.77 20.45 13.22
N ALA A 308 34.36 21.27 12.34
CA ALA A 308 34.46 21.04 10.90
C ALA A 308 33.11 20.68 10.25
N ALA A 309 32.08 21.52 10.48
CA ALA A 309 30.71 21.32 9.97
C ALA A 309 30.12 19.94 10.35
N SER A 310 30.24 19.58 11.62
CA SER A 310 29.78 18.30 12.17
C SER A 310 30.42 17.08 11.47
N LEU A 311 31.70 17.16 11.15
CA LEU A 311 32.52 15.98 10.84
C LEU A 311 33.33 15.54 12.07
N LEU A 312 33.64 16.48 12.95
CA LEU A 312 34.36 16.23 14.18
C LEU A 312 33.45 16.51 15.38
N SER A 313 33.80 15.94 16.52
CA SER A 313 33.25 16.28 17.81
C SER A 313 34.38 16.25 18.84
N LYS A 314 34.10 16.64 20.08
CA LYS A 314 35.05 16.68 21.19
C LYS A 314 34.29 16.45 22.51
N PRO A 315 34.97 16.13 23.62
CA PRO A 315 34.31 15.75 24.87
C PRO A 315 33.30 16.79 25.39
N ASP A 316 33.58 18.08 25.19
CA ASP A 316 32.63 19.17 25.44
C ASP A 316 32.52 20.05 24.18
N PRO A 317 31.55 19.77 23.29
CA PRO A 317 31.41 20.51 22.05
C PRO A 317 30.95 21.97 22.26
N ASN A 318 30.50 22.35 23.47
CA ASN A 318 30.09 23.73 23.75
C ASN A 318 31.25 24.62 24.21
N ASN A 319 32.35 24.03 24.67
CA ASN A 319 33.53 24.77 25.08
C ASN A 319 34.46 25.04 23.89
N TYR A 320 34.38 26.24 23.31
CA TYR A 320 35.15 26.66 22.14
C TYR A 320 36.66 26.43 22.28
N ALA A 321 37.25 26.66 23.46
CA ALA A 321 38.70 26.52 23.66
C ALA A 321 39.18 25.08 23.93
N SER A 322 38.24 24.13 24.15
CA SER A 322 38.61 22.75 24.44
C SER A 322 39.10 22.00 23.19
N GLY A 323 40.14 21.18 23.37
CA GLY A 323 40.67 20.28 22.34
C GLY A 323 40.13 18.84 22.47
N GLY A 324 40.91 17.87 22.00
CA GLY A 324 40.55 16.45 22.10
C GLY A 324 39.57 15.98 21.02
N TYR A 325 39.67 16.56 19.82
CA TYR A 325 38.82 16.24 18.68
C TYR A 325 38.87 14.75 18.30
N TYR A 326 37.71 14.23 17.93
CA TYR A 326 37.56 12.89 17.39
C TYR A 326 36.55 12.87 16.23
N PRO A 327 36.70 11.93 15.28
CA PRO A 327 35.82 11.83 14.12
C PRO A 327 34.47 11.20 14.47
N ASN A 328 33.40 11.71 13.86
CA ASN A 328 32.09 11.07 13.86
C ASN A 328 31.91 10.12 12.66
N GLY A 329 30.68 9.63 12.43
CA GLY A 329 30.39 8.66 11.38
C GLY A 329 30.64 9.19 9.95
N ASP A 330 30.26 10.44 9.70
CA ASP A 330 30.39 11.08 8.39
C ASP A 330 31.85 11.30 8.01
N TRP A 331 32.69 11.71 8.96
CA TRP A 331 34.13 11.86 8.73
C TRP A 331 34.76 10.59 8.17
N TRP A 332 34.35 9.41 8.65
CA TRP A 332 34.87 8.15 8.12
C TRP A 332 34.45 7.87 6.68
N VAL A 333 33.29 8.38 6.23
CA VAL A 333 32.89 8.32 4.82
C VAL A 333 33.80 9.19 3.97
N TYR A 334 34.07 10.43 4.38
CA TYR A 334 34.98 11.33 3.68
C TYR A 334 36.43 10.87 3.73
N ASN A 335 36.86 10.24 4.82
CA ASN A 335 38.16 9.59 4.92
C ASN A 335 38.28 8.45 3.91
N TYR A 336 37.29 7.57 3.83
CA TYR A 336 37.31 6.51 2.82
C TYR A 336 37.22 7.05 1.38
N TYR A 337 36.43 8.09 1.16
CA TYR A 337 36.31 8.79 -0.11
C TYR A 337 37.65 9.39 -0.56
N SER A 338 38.40 10.04 0.32
CA SER A 338 39.68 10.67 -0.01
C SER A 338 40.85 9.68 -0.07
N GLN A 339 40.92 8.73 0.87
CA GLN A 339 42.08 7.83 1.02
C GLN A 339 41.95 6.54 0.21
N ASN A 340 40.73 6.02 0.02
CA ASN A 340 40.51 4.70 -0.55
C ASN A 340 39.92 4.72 -1.96
N MET A 341 39.12 5.73 -2.35
CA MET A 341 38.55 5.81 -3.70
C MET A 341 39.58 6.30 -4.73
N THR A 342 40.65 5.52 -4.95
CA THR A 342 41.80 5.84 -5.80
C THR A 342 41.64 5.38 -7.26
N GLY A 343 42.50 5.88 -8.15
CA GLY A 343 42.58 5.45 -9.55
C GLY A 343 41.79 6.34 -10.51
N LYS A 344 40.88 5.76 -11.29
CA LYS A 344 40.03 6.47 -12.27
C LYS A 344 38.57 6.35 -11.87
N ARG A 345 37.85 7.48 -11.88
CA ARG A 345 36.40 7.53 -11.75
C ARG A 345 35.74 6.89 -12.96
N VAL A 346 34.60 6.25 -12.74
CA VAL A 346 33.78 5.65 -13.80
C VAL A 346 32.37 6.23 -13.78
N PRO A 347 31.65 6.25 -14.93
CA PRO A 347 30.27 6.71 -14.95
C PRO A 347 29.37 5.90 -14.01
N THR A 348 28.51 6.63 -13.30
CA THR A 348 27.43 6.07 -12.48
C THR A 348 26.11 6.77 -12.78
N SER A 349 24.99 6.09 -12.55
CA SER A 349 23.65 6.69 -12.57
C SER A 349 23.07 6.75 -11.17
N VAL A 350 22.09 7.63 -10.93
CA VAL A 350 21.21 7.54 -9.76
C VAL A 350 20.18 6.40 -9.94
N SER A 351 19.59 5.90 -8.86
CA SER A 351 18.47 4.96 -8.89
C SER A 351 17.23 5.57 -9.55
N SER A 352 16.31 4.71 -10.01
CA SER A 352 15.11 5.16 -10.73
C SER A 352 14.14 6.00 -9.90
N ASP A 353 14.19 5.89 -8.57
CA ASP A 353 13.42 6.71 -7.63
C ASP A 353 14.15 7.98 -7.19
N GLY A 354 15.39 8.20 -7.65
CA GLY A 354 16.22 9.36 -7.30
C GLY A 354 16.81 9.33 -5.88
N ARG A 355 16.61 8.24 -5.11
CA ARG A 355 16.91 8.21 -3.67
C ARG A 355 18.13 7.40 -3.27
N PHE A 356 18.76 6.68 -4.20
CA PHE A 356 19.93 5.84 -3.95
C PHE A 356 20.96 6.00 -5.06
N ASP A 357 22.22 6.12 -4.69
CA ASP A 357 23.24 6.56 -5.62
C ASP A 357 24.62 5.91 -5.36
N ALA A 358 25.49 6.01 -6.35
CA ALA A 358 26.81 5.41 -6.36
C ALA A 358 27.91 6.34 -6.86
N TYR A 359 29.04 6.34 -6.16
CA TYR A 359 30.32 6.85 -6.62
C TYR A 359 31.29 5.68 -6.80
N ALA A 360 31.99 5.61 -7.93
CA ALA A 360 32.81 4.45 -8.25
C ALA A 360 34.17 4.81 -8.85
N THR A 361 35.20 4.05 -8.46
CA THR A 361 36.57 4.20 -8.93
C THR A 361 37.20 2.84 -9.26
N VAL A 362 38.15 2.86 -10.19
CA VAL A 362 38.93 1.69 -10.61
C VAL A 362 40.40 2.03 -10.52
N ASP A 363 41.12 1.25 -9.72
CA ASP A 363 42.56 1.30 -9.60
C ASP A 363 43.18 0.05 -10.23
N LYS A 364 43.86 0.26 -11.35
CA LYS A 364 44.51 -0.82 -12.10
C LYS A 364 45.78 -1.34 -11.40
N THR A 365 46.45 -0.51 -10.62
CA THR A 365 47.69 -0.88 -9.91
C THR A 365 47.38 -1.85 -8.79
N THR A 366 46.37 -1.54 -7.98
CA THR A 366 45.90 -2.42 -6.91
C THR A 366 44.92 -3.49 -7.41
N ARG A 367 44.51 -3.42 -8.69
CA ARG A 367 43.52 -4.30 -9.34
C ARG A 367 42.18 -4.33 -8.59
N THR A 368 41.75 -3.18 -8.07
CA THR A 368 40.49 -3.05 -7.32
C THR A 368 39.53 -2.07 -7.98
N ALA A 369 38.25 -2.44 -8.02
CA ALA A 369 37.15 -1.51 -8.25
C ALA A 369 36.46 -1.25 -6.90
N ARG A 370 36.21 0.01 -6.58
CA ARG A 370 35.56 0.43 -5.33
C ARG A 370 34.31 1.21 -5.66
N VAL A 371 33.22 0.91 -4.94
CA VAL A 371 31.94 1.58 -5.10
C VAL A 371 31.46 2.01 -3.73
N LEU A 372 31.27 3.32 -3.57
CA LEU A 372 30.67 3.96 -2.40
C LEU A 372 29.18 4.17 -2.71
N LEU A 373 28.31 3.70 -1.81
CA LEU A 373 26.86 3.70 -1.99
C LEU A 373 26.21 4.48 -0.86
N GLY A 374 25.22 5.32 -1.20
CA GLY A 374 24.48 6.13 -0.23
C GLY A 374 23.03 6.32 -0.64
N CYS A 375 22.15 6.53 0.34
CA CYS A 375 20.77 6.91 0.09
C CYS A 375 20.50 8.30 0.64
N HIS A 376 19.54 8.99 0.04
CA HIS A 376 19.00 10.24 0.54
C HIS A 376 18.11 9.96 1.77
N PRO A 377 18.50 10.36 3.00
CA PRO A 377 17.71 10.05 4.19
C PRO A 377 16.30 10.68 4.14
N PRO A 378 15.29 10.07 4.80
CA PRO A 378 15.32 8.85 5.62
C PRO A 378 15.07 7.56 4.82
N THR A 379 15.53 7.48 3.57
CA THR A 379 15.24 6.34 2.68
C THR A 379 15.80 5.02 3.23
N THR A 380 14.92 4.02 3.37
CA THR A 380 15.30 2.63 3.64
C THR A 380 14.71 1.73 2.56
N GLY A 381 15.48 0.73 2.12
CA GLY A 381 15.04 -0.16 1.07
C GLY A 381 16.17 -1.05 0.55
N THR A 382 15.83 -1.94 -0.36
CA THR A 382 16.79 -2.77 -1.09
C THR A 382 16.86 -2.33 -2.53
N TYR A 383 18.07 -2.19 -3.07
CA TYR A 383 18.32 -1.71 -4.44
C TYR A 383 19.10 -2.75 -5.24
N ILE A 384 18.78 -2.91 -6.53
CA ILE A 384 19.59 -3.71 -7.46
C ILE A 384 20.64 -2.81 -8.08
N VAL A 385 21.89 -2.94 -7.62
CA VAL A 385 23.04 -2.24 -8.21
C VAL A 385 23.54 -3.01 -9.43
N THR A 386 23.63 -2.35 -10.57
CA THR A 386 24.08 -2.98 -11.83
C THR A 386 25.54 -2.62 -12.11
N PHE A 387 26.39 -3.62 -12.28
CA PHE A 387 27.78 -3.43 -12.69
C PHE A 387 27.94 -3.84 -14.16
N SER A 388 28.23 -2.89 -15.05
CA SER A 388 28.43 -3.12 -16.48
C SER A 388 29.90 -2.90 -16.87
N GLY A 389 30.29 -3.32 -18.08
CA GLY A 389 31.64 -3.08 -18.59
C GLY A 389 32.77 -3.91 -17.96
N LEU A 390 32.48 -4.92 -17.12
CA LEU A 390 33.48 -5.72 -16.37
C LEU A 390 34.61 -6.32 -17.23
N LYS A 391 34.38 -6.62 -18.51
CA LYS A 391 35.42 -7.09 -19.44
C LYS A 391 36.61 -6.13 -19.52
N LYS A 392 36.39 -4.82 -19.42
CA LYS A 392 37.45 -3.80 -19.44
C LYS A 392 38.34 -3.85 -18.19
N LEU A 393 37.89 -4.49 -17.13
CA LEU A 393 38.69 -4.79 -15.93
C LEU A 393 39.55 -6.05 -16.08
N GLY A 394 39.57 -6.68 -17.27
CA GLY A 394 40.30 -7.93 -17.51
C GLY A 394 39.62 -9.16 -16.92
N LEU A 395 38.34 -9.05 -16.54
CA LEU A 395 37.55 -10.15 -16.00
C LEU A 395 36.97 -11.02 -17.13
N PRO A 396 36.90 -12.34 -16.94
CA PRO A 396 36.29 -13.25 -17.91
C PRO A 396 34.79 -13.00 -18.07
N ARG A 397 34.20 -13.46 -19.18
CA ARG A 397 32.74 -13.33 -19.46
C ARG A 397 31.86 -14.03 -18.41
N SER A 398 32.40 -14.99 -17.68
CA SER A 398 31.77 -15.70 -16.57
C SER A 398 32.84 -16.14 -15.56
N GLY A 399 32.48 -16.20 -14.28
CA GLY A 399 33.40 -16.57 -13.19
C GLY A 399 32.92 -16.08 -11.83
N THR A 400 33.79 -16.17 -10.83
CA THR A 400 33.54 -15.68 -9.47
C THR A 400 34.29 -14.37 -9.24
N LEU A 401 33.64 -13.40 -8.60
CA LEU A 401 34.27 -12.15 -8.17
C LEU A 401 34.41 -12.17 -6.64
N GLN A 402 35.57 -11.76 -6.12
CA GLN A 402 35.69 -11.49 -4.70
C GLN A 402 35.09 -10.11 -4.41
N VAL A 403 34.06 -10.08 -3.56
CA VAL A 403 33.41 -8.83 -3.12
C VAL A 403 33.63 -8.71 -1.62
N LYS A 404 34.27 -7.61 -1.21
CA LYS A 404 34.35 -7.16 0.18
C LYS A 404 33.35 -6.03 0.37
N THR A 405 32.50 -6.13 1.38
CA THR A 405 31.52 -5.10 1.69
C THR A 405 31.86 -4.50 3.04
N LEU A 406 31.92 -3.17 3.08
CA LEU A 406 32.19 -2.41 4.30
C LEU A 406 30.94 -1.64 4.70
N LYS A 407 30.73 -1.45 6.00
CA LYS A 407 29.66 -0.60 6.54
C LYS A 407 30.25 0.51 7.40
N PHE A 408 29.83 1.75 7.15
CA PHE A 408 30.06 2.87 8.05
C PHE A 408 29.06 2.80 9.21
N ALA A 409 29.57 2.87 10.44
CA ALA A 409 28.74 2.83 11.65
C ALA A 409 28.10 4.21 11.90
N VAL A 410 26.98 4.22 12.63
CA VAL A 410 26.25 5.42 13.06
C VAL A 410 26.12 5.32 14.58
N GLY A 411 26.47 6.39 15.30
CA GLY A 411 26.36 6.45 16.76
C GLY A 411 24.95 6.82 17.22
N ASP A 412 24.72 6.79 18.53
CA ASP A 412 23.42 7.14 19.14
C ASP A 412 23.06 8.62 18.89
N ASP A 413 24.07 9.49 18.93
CA ASP A 413 24.02 10.84 18.38
C ASP A 413 24.93 10.91 17.16
N VAL A 414 24.34 11.03 15.96
CA VAL A 414 25.10 10.95 14.71
C VAL A 414 26.13 12.07 14.54
N HIS A 415 25.90 13.21 15.17
CA HIS A 415 26.73 14.40 15.04
C HIS A 415 27.87 14.42 16.06
N TYR A 416 27.61 13.97 17.30
CA TYR A 416 28.55 14.12 18.41
C TYR A 416 29.25 12.84 18.86
N SER A 417 28.80 11.66 18.43
CA SER A 417 29.39 10.38 18.85
C SER A 417 30.73 10.12 18.18
N GLN A 418 31.71 9.66 18.96
CA GLN A 418 32.97 9.15 18.42
C GLN A 418 32.74 7.85 17.65
N MET A 419 33.16 7.82 16.40
CA MET A 419 33.04 6.63 15.55
C MET A 419 34.40 6.11 15.09
N GLY A 420 34.41 4.85 14.62
CA GLY A 420 35.60 4.18 14.08
C GLY A 420 35.53 3.94 12.57
N PRO A 421 36.62 3.41 11.98
CA PRO A 421 36.71 3.12 10.54
C PRO A 421 35.61 2.17 10.06
N PRO A 422 35.31 2.16 8.74
CA PRO A 422 34.29 1.28 8.20
C PRO A 422 34.59 -0.19 8.53
N GLN A 423 33.58 -0.87 9.04
CA GLN A 423 33.71 -2.23 9.52
C GLN A 423 33.53 -3.21 8.36
N ASP A 424 34.40 -4.22 8.31
CA ASP A 424 34.28 -5.30 7.35
C ASP A 424 33.05 -6.16 7.68
N LEU A 425 32.19 -6.36 6.69
CA LEU A 425 31.05 -7.27 6.80
C LEU A 425 31.42 -8.73 6.51
N VAL A 426 32.71 -9.07 6.36
CA VAL A 426 33.21 -10.46 6.35
C VAL A 426 32.98 -11.05 7.75
N SER A 427 31.88 -11.76 8.00
CA SER A 427 31.60 -13.00 7.31
C SER A 427 30.32 -13.00 6.46
N LEU A 428 30.53 -12.86 5.15
CA LEU A 428 29.71 -13.55 4.17
C LEU A 428 29.86 -15.08 4.28
N SER A 429 30.62 -15.66 5.23
CA SER A 429 30.47 -17.05 5.67
C SER A 429 29.50 -17.24 6.85
N GLN A 430 29.07 -16.21 7.60
CA GLN A 430 27.85 -16.25 8.43
C GLN A 430 26.62 -15.71 7.71
N LYS A 431 26.78 -14.91 6.63
CA LYS A 431 25.68 -14.62 5.69
C LYS A 431 25.58 -15.64 4.55
N ALA A 432 26.64 -16.39 4.20
CA ALA A 432 26.55 -17.61 3.40
C ALA A 432 26.29 -18.84 4.25
N ARG A 433 26.65 -18.93 5.54
CA ARG A 433 25.89 -19.80 6.45
C ARG A 433 24.48 -19.28 6.52
N GLY A 434 24.20 -18.02 6.81
CA GLY A 434 22.85 -17.46 6.69
C GLY A 434 22.15 -17.72 5.35
N ILE A 435 22.81 -17.81 4.19
CA ILE A 435 22.20 -18.16 2.89
C ILE A 435 22.12 -19.67 2.74
N VAL A 436 23.14 -20.47 3.08
CA VAL A 436 23.18 -21.94 3.08
C VAL A 436 22.36 -22.55 4.21
N GLU A 437 22.08 -21.79 5.25
CA GLU A 437 21.29 -21.99 6.46
C GLU A 437 19.94 -21.33 6.28
N ARG A 438 19.76 -20.32 5.40
CA ARG A 438 18.47 -19.98 4.81
C ARG A 438 18.10 -20.95 3.70
N TRP A 439 19.02 -21.59 3.00
CA TRP A 439 18.77 -22.61 1.98
C TRP A 439 18.63 -23.97 2.64
N TYR A 440 19.35 -24.25 3.72
CA TYR A 440 19.14 -25.39 4.59
C TYR A 440 17.89 -25.17 5.41
N GLN A 441 17.64 -24.01 6.03
CA GLN A 441 16.36 -23.69 6.66
C GLN A 441 15.23 -23.63 5.63
N ARG A 442 15.40 -23.16 4.39
CA ARG A 442 14.35 -23.21 3.34
C ARG A 442 14.19 -24.59 2.72
N ALA A 443 15.23 -25.41 2.64
CA ALA A 443 15.15 -26.81 2.25
C ALA A 443 14.57 -27.66 3.38
N VAL A 444 14.84 -27.31 4.64
CA VAL A 444 14.21 -27.83 5.87
C VAL A 444 12.79 -27.27 6.00
N ASP A 445 12.48 -26.07 5.52
CA ASP A 445 11.14 -25.49 5.53
C ASP A 445 10.34 -26.10 4.38
N LEU A 446 10.92 -26.32 3.20
CA LEU A 446 10.28 -27.05 2.10
C LEU A 446 10.17 -28.55 2.39
N ALA A 447 11.18 -29.17 2.99
CA ALA A 447 11.13 -30.55 3.45
C ALA A 447 10.16 -30.68 4.61
N SER A 448 10.13 -29.74 5.57
CA SER A 448 9.13 -29.72 6.64
C SER A 448 7.74 -29.41 6.11
N VAL A 449 7.56 -28.60 5.06
CA VAL A 449 6.28 -28.45 4.38
C VAL A 449 5.83 -29.78 3.80
N LYS A 450 6.73 -30.49 3.11
CA LYS A 450 6.43 -31.85 2.61
C LYS A 450 6.09 -32.80 3.76
N THR A 451 6.87 -32.82 4.83
CA THR A 451 6.63 -33.65 6.02
C THR A 451 5.33 -33.27 6.72
N LEU A 452 5.02 -31.98 6.85
CA LEU A 452 3.78 -31.47 7.44
C LEU A 452 2.57 -31.83 6.58
N LEU A 453 2.68 -31.72 5.25
CA LEU A 453 1.63 -32.14 4.32
C LEU A 453 1.40 -33.66 4.37
N GLN A 454 2.48 -34.46 4.42
CA GLN A 454 2.39 -35.91 4.59
C GLN A 454 1.77 -36.27 5.95
N ARG A 455 2.16 -35.57 7.01
CA ARG A 455 1.56 -35.76 8.34
C ARG A 455 0.07 -35.45 8.30
N ASP A 456 -0.31 -34.35 7.65
CA ASP A 456 -1.70 -33.91 7.53
C ASP A 456 -2.57 -34.93 6.76
N GLU A 457 -2.00 -35.80 5.92
CA GLU A 457 -2.72 -36.92 5.28
C GLU A 457 -3.11 -38.04 6.25
N THR A 458 -2.45 -38.11 7.41
CA THR A 458 -2.66 -39.15 8.42
C THR A 458 -3.14 -38.61 9.77
N ASP A 459 -3.17 -37.27 9.93
CA ASP A 459 -3.51 -36.58 11.18
C ASP A 459 -5.03 -36.51 11.38
N VAL A 460 -5.63 -37.66 11.72
CA VAL A 460 -7.08 -37.80 11.96
C VAL A 460 -7.54 -36.98 13.17
N ALA A 461 -6.64 -36.62 14.08
CA ALA A 461 -6.96 -35.75 15.20
C ALA A 461 -7.26 -34.30 14.74
N THR A 462 -6.45 -33.77 13.82
CA THR A 462 -6.65 -32.43 13.25
C THR A 462 -7.68 -32.42 12.12
N TYR A 463 -7.71 -33.49 11.32
CA TYR A 463 -8.53 -33.66 10.11
C TYR A 463 -9.35 -34.95 10.21
N PRO A 464 -10.36 -35.03 11.09
CA PRO A 464 -11.19 -36.23 11.24
C PRO A 464 -11.91 -36.62 9.93
N GLU A 465 -12.13 -35.66 9.03
CA GLU A 465 -12.71 -35.89 7.70
C GLU A 465 -11.87 -36.78 6.77
N LEU A 466 -10.63 -37.12 7.14
CA LEU A 466 -9.84 -38.15 6.45
C LEU A 466 -10.51 -39.52 6.46
N GLN A 467 -11.41 -39.78 7.41
CA GLN A 467 -12.17 -41.02 7.53
C GLN A 467 -13.59 -40.92 6.96
N TRP A 468 -13.97 -39.77 6.39
CA TRP A 468 -15.33 -39.51 5.93
C TRP A 468 -15.41 -39.48 4.41
N ASP A 469 -16.42 -40.18 3.89
CA ASP A 469 -16.86 -40.06 2.50
C ASP A 469 -17.82 -38.89 2.35
N ALA A 470 -17.67 -38.10 1.30
CA ALA A 470 -18.56 -36.99 1.00
C ALA A 470 -19.51 -37.36 -0.14
N HIS A 471 -20.77 -36.98 0.01
CA HIS A 471 -21.79 -37.09 -1.01
C HIS A 471 -22.40 -35.71 -1.29
N VAL A 472 -22.82 -35.49 -2.54
CA VAL A 472 -23.56 -34.29 -2.92
C VAL A 472 -24.96 -34.38 -2.34
N ARG A 473 -25.32 -33.41 -1.51
CA ARG A 473 -26.69 -33.20 -1.06
C ARG A 473 -27.49 -32.57 -2.18
N GLN A 474 -28.60 -33.19 -2.53
CA GLN A 474 -29.54 -32.70 -3.54
C GLN A 474 -30.79 -32.17 -2.85
N GLY A 475 -31.28 -31.02 -3.30
CA GLY A 475 -32.49 -30.40 -2.79
C GLY A 475 -32.27 -28.94 -2.36
N SER A 476 -33.37 -28.20 -2.30
CA SER A 476 -33.39 -26.80 -1.90
C SER A 476 -33.50 -26.61 -0.38
N SER A 477 -33.69 -27.67 0.41
CA SER A 477 -33.75 -27.54 1.87
C SER A 477 -32.44 -27.00 2.46
N LEU A 478 -32.53 -26.31 3.60
CA LEU A 478 -31.35 -25.95 4.40
C LEU A 478 -30.68 -27.20 4.95
N HIS A 479 -29.37 -27.13 5.20
CA HIS A 479 -28.66 -28.16 5.94
C HIS A 479 -29.34 -28.42 7.30
N TYR A 480 -29.46 -29.68 7.72
CA TYR A 480 -30.21 -30.04 8.93
C TYR A 480 -29.63 -29.37 10.20
N GLU A 481 -28.30 -29.24 10.30
CA GLU A 481 -27.64 -28.47 11.38
C GLU A 481 -27.95 -26.96 11.32
N GLU A 482 -28.15 -26.38 10.13
CA GLU A 482 -28.56 -24.97 10.01
C GLU A 482 -30.00 -24.79 10.52
N GLN A 483 -30.90 -25.72 10.21
CA GLN A 483 -32.27 -25.72 10.75
C GLN A 483 -32.28 -25.80 12.29
N LYS A 484 -31.47 -26.70 12.85
CA LYS A 484 -31.30 -26.82 14.31
C LYS A 484 -30.71 -25.54 14.92
N PHE A 485 -29.73 -24.94 14.24
CA PHE A 485 -29.14 -23.67 14.67
C PHE A 485 -30.16 -22.54 14.74
N ILE A 486 -31.08 -22.44 13.76
CA ILE A 486 -32.13 -21.42 13.77
C ILE A 486 -32.96 -21.51 15.05
N GLU A 487 -33.39 -22.71 15.43
CA GLU A 487 -34.20 -22.92 16.64
C GLU A 487 -33.40 -22.61 17.92
N LEU A 488 -32.13 -23.03 18.00
CA LEU A 488 -31.25 -22.69 19.11
C LEU A 488 -30.98 -21.18 19.21
N ARG A 489 -30.81 -20.51 18.07
CA ARG A 489 -30.56 -19.06 18.00
C ARG A 489 -31.80 -18.28 18.44
N LYS A 490 -33.00 -18.68 17.98
CA LYS A 490 -34.27 -18.11 18.47
C LYS A 490 -34.44 -18.28 19.97
N LEU A 491 -34.19 -19.49 20.49
CA LEU A 491 -34.26 -19.77 21.92
C LEU A 491 -33.31 -18.85 22.70
N ARG A 492 -32.06 -18.73 22.25
CA ARG A 492 -31.06 -17.84 22.87
C ARG A 492 -31.50 -16.38 22.87
N ILE A 493 -32.04 -15.90 21.75
CA ILE A 493 -32.46 -14.50 21.58
C ILE A 493 -33.69 -14.16 22.44
N SER A 494 -34.55 -15.16 22.71
CA SER A 494 -35.78 -15.04 23.49
C SER A 494 -35.54 -14.87 24.99
N SER A 495 -36.61 -14.63 25.76
CA SER A 495 -36.56 -14.54 27.23
C SER A 495 -36.30 -15.89 27.92
N GLN A 496 -36.33 -17.00 27.19
CA GLN A 496 -35.92 -18.32 27.71
C GLN A 496 -34.39 -18.52 27.66
N GLY A 497 -33.67 -17.66 26.94
CA GLY A 497 -32.22 -17.68 26.79
C GLY A 497 -31.55 -16.48 27.46
N GLU A 498 -30.92 -15.62 26.66
CA GLU A 498 -30.16 -14.44 27.10
C GLU A 498 -30.98 -13.14 27.08
N ASP A 499 -32.25 -13.24 26.70
CA ASP A 499 -33.19 -12.11 26.64
C ASP A 499 -32.68 -10.95 25.77
N SER A 500 -31.90 -11.28 24.73
CA SER A 500 -31.23 -10.30 23.87
C SER A 500 -32.22 -9.43 23.11
N LEU A 501 -33.32 -10.01 22.60
CA LEU A 501 -34.34 -9.23 21.88
C LEU A 501 -35.07 -8.26 22.79
N HIS A 502 -35.41 -8.70 24.01
CA HIS A 502 -36.07 -7.85 25.00
C HIS A 502 -35.20 -6.62 25.32
N ARG A 503 -33.91 -6.83 25.61
CA ARG A 503 -32.95 -5.77 25.87
C ARG A 503 -32.72 -4.88 24.64
N PHE A 504 -32.61 -5.45 23.45
CA PHE A 504 -32.40 -4.67 22.23
C PHE A 504 -33.60 -3.78 21.91
N LEU A 505 -34.83 -4.27 22.10
CA LEU A 505 -36.07 -3.55 21.79
C LEU A 505 -36.57 -2.63 22.92
N ASP A 506 -35.87 -2.59 24.05
CA ASP A 506 -36.29 -1.88 25.28
C ASP A 506 -37.74 -2.25 25.66
N LEU A 507 -38.05 -3.55 25.71
CA LEU A 507 -39.40 -4.01 26.06
C LEU A 507 -39.70 -3.77 27.56
N PRO A 508 -40.98 -3.63 27.95
CA PRO A 508 -41.37 -3.53 29.35
C PRO A 508 -40.88 -4.73 30.18
N PRO A 509 -40.46 -4.56 31.46
CA PRO A 509 -39.85 -5.64 32.25
C PRO A 509 -40.70 -6.92 32.41
N ASP A 510 -42.02 -6.79 32.33
CA ASP A 510 -43.01 -7.86 32.40
C ASP A 510 -43.20 -8.62 31.08
N GLU A 511 -42.79 -8.03 29.95
CA GLU A 511 -42.89 -8.63 28.63
C GLU A 511 -41.91 -9.80 28.48
N LYS A 512 -42.45 -11.00 28.17
CA LYS A 512 -41.66 -12.19 27.88
C LYS A 512 -41.71 -12.53 26.40
N VAL A 513 -40.54 -12.55 25.76
CA VAL A 513 -40.36 -12.91 24.36
C VAL A 513 -40.40 -14.43 24.23
N ASP A 514 -41.41 -14.97 23.54
CA ASP A 514 -41.46 -16.38 23.14
C ASP A 514 -40.50 -16.63 21.96
N PRO A 515 -39.78 -17.78 21.91
CA PRO A 515 -38.90 -18.12 20.79
C PRO A 515 -39.55 -18.02 19.40
N ARG A 516 -40.86 -18.28 19.29
CA ARG A 516 -41.62 -18.19 18.02
C ARG A 516 -41.84 -16.74 17.56
N ASP A 517 -41.80 -15.80 18.49
CA ASP A 517 -42.00 -14.38 18.22
C ASP A 517 -40.71 -13.71 17.72
N VAL A 518 -39.55 -14.38 17.88
CA VAL A 518 -38.24 -13.85 17.50
C VAL A 518 -38.16 -13.62 15.98
N PRO A 519 -37.87 -12.37 15.54
CA PRO A 519 -37.58 -12.06 14.14
C PRO A 519 -36.27 -12.69 13.69
N LEU A 520 -36.26 -13.26 12.48
CA LEU A 520 -35.06 -13.76 11.84
C LEU A 520 -34.36 -12.62 11.08
N VAL A 521 -33.31 -12.09 11.70
CA VAL A 521 -32.54 -10.95 11.19
C VAL A 521 -31.26 -11.41 10.48
N ALA A 522 -31.01 -10.88 9.29
CA ALA A 522 -29.79 -11.11 8.51
C ALA A 522 -29.03 -9.80 8.28
N LEU A 523 -27.70 -9.85 8.33
CA LEU A 523 -26.81 -8.71 8.01
C LEU A 523 -25.91 -9.04 6.82
N GLY A 524 -26.02 -8.27 5.74
CA GLY A 524 -25.18 -8.38 4.55
C GLY A 524 -24.23 -7.19 4.42
N GLY A 525 -22.94 -7.47 4.17
CA GLY A 525 -21.92 -6.47 3.85
C GLY A 525 -21.51 -6.51 2.38
N SER A 526 -21.40 -5.33 1.76
CA SER A 526 -21.02 -5.18 0.35
C SER A 526 -19.55 -5.48 0.03
N GLY A 527 -19.18 -5.46 -1.25
CA GLY A 527 -17.79 -5.53 -1.70
C GLY A 527 -17.14 -4.17 -1.93
N GLY A 528 -15.80 -4.11 -1.91
CA GLY A 528 -15.04 -2.89 -2.20
C GLY A 528 -13.68 -2.78 -1.50
N GLY A 529 -12.93 -3.89 -1.44
CA GLY A 529 -11.58 -3.89 -0.88
C GLY A 529 -11.49 -3.53 0.60
N TYR A 530 -10.38 -2.91 1.00
CA TYR A 530 -10.10 -2.57 2.41
C TYR A 530 -11.04 -1.52 2.98
N LYS A 531 -11.55 -0.58 2.16
CA LYS A 531 -12.57 0.39 2.59
C LYS A 531 -13.76 -0.30 3.25
N VAL A 532 -14.31 -1.31 2.56
CA VAL A 532 -15.49 -2.03 3.06
C VAL A 532 -15.12 -2.99 4.18
N MET A 533 -13.91 -3.57 4.15
CA MET A 533 -13.39 -4.38 5.25
C MET A 533 -13.40 -3.60 6.57
N TYR A 534 -12.87 -2.37 6.58
CA TYR A 534 -12.87 -1.51 7.76
C TYR A 534 -14.27 -0.97 8.06
N GLY A 535 -15.01 -0.49 7.05
CA GLY A 535 -16.37 0.03 7.25
C GLY A 535 -17.33 -1.00 7.85
N PHE A 536 -17.31 -2.25 7.37
CA PHE A 536 -18.15 -3.32 7.91
C PHE A 536 -17.72 -3.72 9.32
N THR A 537 -16.45 -3.54 9.68
CA THR A 537 -15.98 -3.69 11.07
C THR A 537 -16.57 -2.61 11.97
N GLY A 538 -16.64 -1.36 11.50
CA GLY A 538 -17.33 -0.26 12.20
C GLY A 538 -18.83 -0.53 12.38
N PHE A 539 -19.49 -1.13 11.38
CA PHE A 539 -20.88 -1.58 11.51
C PHE A 539 -21.02 -2.64 12.60
N ILE A 540 -20.17 -3.68 12.61
CA ILE A 540 -20.19 -4.73 13.63
C ILE A 540 -19.92 -4.16 15.03
N SER A 541 -19.00 -3.19 15.15
CA SER A 541 -18.72 -2.46 16.39
C SER A 541 -19.99 -1.79 16.92
N ALA A 542 -20.67 -1.01 16.09
CA ALA A 542 -21.94 -0.39 16.44
C ALA A 542 -23.02 -1.43 16.80
N ALA A 543 -23.16 -2.48 16.02
CA ALA A 543 -24.15 -3.52 16.25
C ALA A 543 -23.94 -4.23 17.60
N LYS A 544 -22.69 -4.50 17.99
CA LYS A 544 -22.37 -5.05 19.32
C LYS A 544 -22.63 -4.05 20.44
N LYS A 545 -22.19 -2.81 20.27
CA LYS A 545 -22.38 -1.72 21.23
C LYS A 545 -23.85 -1.52 21.60
N HIS A 546 -24.74 -1.66 20.63
CA HIS A 546 -26.19 -1.47 20.81
C HIS A 546 -26.99 -2.77 20.98
N GLY A 547 -26.33 -3.93 21.18
CA GLY A 547 -27.02 -5.22 21.39
C GLY A 547 -27.70 -5.83 20.15
N LEU A 548 -27.60 -5.20 18.98
CA LEU A 548 -28.15 -5.70 17.72
C LEU A 548 -27.46 -7.00 17.28
N TRP A 549 -26.13 -7.13 17.48
CA TRP A 549 -25.36 -8.30 17.03
C TRP A 549 -25.90 -9.61 17.61
N ASP A 550 -26.34 -9.58 18.87
CA ASP A 550 -26.91 -10.75 19.56
C ASP A 550 -28.27 -11.14 19.01
N CYS A 551 -28.98 -10.22 18.33
CA CYS A 551 -30.27 -10.47 17.67
C CYS A 551 -30.12 -10.91 16.20
N ILE A 552 -28.92 -10.86 15.62
CA ILE A 552 -28.67 -11.29 14.23
C ILE A 552 -28.57 -12.81 14.17
N THR A 553 -29.25 -13.42 13.19
CA THR A 553 -29.21 -14.87 12.92
C THR A 553 -28.12 -15.22 11.91
N TRP A 554 -28.00 -14.46 10.81
CA TRP A 554 -26.97 -14.68 9.79
C TRP A 554 -26.18 -13.40 9.50
N THR A 555 -24.90 -13.55 9.21
CA THR A 555 -24.07 -12.49 8.62
C THR A 555 -23.46 -12.99 7.32
N ALA A 556 -23.49 -12.16 6.27
CA ALA A 556 -22.89 -12.50 4.98
C ALA A 556 -22.05 -11.38 4.41
N GLY A 557 -21.03 -11.75 3.63
CA GLY A 557 -20.13 -10.81 2.99
C GLY A 557 -19.99 -11.04 1.49
N VAL A 558 -19.72 -9.94 0.79
CA VAL A 558 -19.17 -9.90 -0.58
C VAL A 558 -17.77 -9.30 -0.52
N SER A 559 -16.81 -9.84 -1.26
CA SER A 559 -15.46 -9.26 -1.42
C SER A 559 -14.84 -8.78 -0.09
N GLY A 560 -14.59 -7.47 0.09
CA GLY A 560 -14.02 -6.89 1.31
C GLY A 560 -14.70 -7.30 2.62
N SER A 561 -16.04 -7.42 2.65
CA SER A 561 -16.76 -7.91 3.84
C SER A 561 -16.47 -9.38 4.16
N CYS A 562 -16.09 -10.20 3.17
CA CYS A 562 -15.61 -11.57 3.42
C CYS A 562 -14.31 -11.56 4.23
N TRP A 563 -13.41 -10.60 4.03
CA TRP A 563 -12.21 -10.46 4.84
C TRP A 563 -12.53 -10.10 6.29
N THR A 564 -13.51 -9.22 6.52
CA THR A 564 -14.01 -8.90 7.87
C THR A 564 -14.57 -10.12 8.57
N ILE A 565 -15.47 -10.86 7.92
CA ILE A 565 -16.06 -12.09 8.48
C ILE A 565 -14.96 -13.13 8.76
N ALA A 566 -14.07 -13.35 7.80
CA ALA A 566 -12.95 -14.27 7.97
C ALA A 566 -12.10 -13.91 9.19
N ALA A 567 -11.69 -12.64 9.32
CA ALA A 567 -10.83 -12.19 10.41
C ALA A 567 -11.55 -12.25 11.78
N TYR A 568 -12.82 -11.82 11.82
CA TYR A 568 -13.65 -11.82 13.02
C TYR A 568 -13.81 -13.23 13.63
N TYR A 569 -14.19 -14.22 12.81
CA TYR A 569 -14.42 -15.60 13.26
C TYR A 569 -13.14 -16.42 13.48
N THR A 570 -11.98 -15.92 13.04
CA THR A 570 -10.71 -16.66 13.12
C THR A 570 -9.71 -16.02 14.06
N ILE A 571 -9.06 -14.92 13.66
CA ILE A 571 -7.94 -14.32 14.38
C ILE A 571 -8.39 -13.41 15.54
N ALA A 572 -9.55 -12.78 15.38
CA ALA A 572 -10.12 -11.88 16.37
C ALA A 572 -10.96 -12.62 17.41
N ARG A 573 -11.30 -13.90 17.19
CA ARG A 573 -12.00 -14.74 18.18
C ARG A 573 -13.24 -14.04 18.72
N HIS A 574 -14.08 -13.52 17.81
CA HIS A 574 -15.37 -12.88 18.12
C HIS A 574 -15.27 -11.54 18.86
N ASP A 575 -14.08 -11.02 19.06
CA ASP A 575 -13.81 -9.72 19.67
C ASP A 575 -13.57 -8.66 18.59
N VAL A 576 -14.47 -7.68 18.51
CA VAL A 576 -14.39 -6.60 17.52
C VAL A 576 -13.27 -5.62 17.83
N GLN A 577 -12.92 -5.40 19.11
CA GLN A 577 -11.83 -4.51 19.47
C GLN A 577 -10.50 -5.12 19.06
N ARG A 578 -10.33 -6.42 19.33
CA ARG A 578 -9.16 -7.17 18.86
C ARG A 578 -9.02 -7.16 17.34
N LEU A 579 -10.14 -7.15 16.61
CA LEU A 579 -10.14 -7.01 15.15
C LEU A 579 -9.67 -5.63 14.72
N ILE A 580 -10.16 -4.57 15.36
CA ILE A 580 -9.74 -3.19 15.11
C ILE A 580 -8.24 -3.02 15.40
N ASP A 581 -7.77 -3.48 16.55
CA ASP A 581 -6.35 -3.39 16.94
C ASP A 581 -5.45 -4.12 15.93
N HIS A 582 -5.89 -5.30 15.48
CA HIS A 582 -5.20 -6.05 14.43
C HIS A 582 -5.13 -5.25 13.12
N TYR A 583 -6.23 -4.63 12.67
CA TYR A 583 -6.21 -3.83 11.45
C TYR A 583 -5.37 -2.56 11.56
N LEU A 584 -5.40 -1.87 12.70
CA LEU A 584 -4.52 -0.72 12.95
C LEU A 584 -3.04 -1.13 12.95
N THR A 585 -2.73 -2.31 13.49
CA THR A 585 -1.37 -2.86 13.46
C THR A 585 -0.94 -3.24 12.05
N VAL A 586 -1.82 -3.87 11.25
CA VAL A 586 -1.52 -4.17 9.84
C VAL A 586 -1.33 -2.89 9.04
N ALA A 587 -2.13 -1.85 9.30
CA ALA A 587 -2.03 -0.57 8.61
C ALA A 587 -0.73 0.20 8.94
N SER A 588 -0.19 0.06 10.16
CA SER A 588 1.08 0.70 10.52
C SER A 588 2.29 0.12 9.78
N GLU A 589 2.15 -1.07 9.21
CA GLU A 589 3.17 -1.68 8.35
C GLU A 589 3.30 -0.99 6.98
N LEU A 590 2.32 -0.15 6.59
CA LEU A 590 2.26 0.61 5.33
C LEU A 590 2.58 -0.26 4.10
N ALA A 591 2.16 -1.52 4.13
CA ALA A 591 2.53 -2.52 3.15
C ALA A 591 1.33 -3.06 2.38
N HIS A 592 1.47 -3.18 1.07
CA HIS A 592 0.49 -3.89 0.25
C HIS A 592 0.51 -5.39 0.61
N PRO A 593 -0.62 -6.11 0.66
CA PRO A 593 -0.66 -7.54 1.03
C PRO A 593 0.10 -8.45 0.05
N MET A 594 0.33 -7.98 -1.18
CA MET A 594 1.16 -8.66 -2.19
C MET A 594 2.60 -8.14 -2.23
N SER A 595 2.99 -7.25 -1.31
CA SER A 595 4.36 -6.72 -1.23
C SER A 595 5.33 -7.76 -0.70
N ILE A 596 6.62 -7.51 -0.95
CA ILE A 596 7.72 -8.30 -0.40
C ILE A 596 7.76 -8.19 1.12
N HIS A 597 7.41 -7.04 1.68
CA HIS A 597 7.28 -6.86 3.13
C HIS A 597 6.26 -7.85 3.71
N ALA A 598 5.04 -7.85 3.16
CA ALA A 598 3.96 -8.75 3.59
C ALA A 598 4.34 -10.24 3.44
N LEU A 599 4.94 -10.60 2.30
CA LEU A 599 5.43 -11.96 2.06
C LEU A 599 6.50 -12.37 3.08
N ASN A 600 7.47 -11.49 3.37
CA ASN A 600 8.54 -11.76 4.34
C ASN A 600 8.00 -11.86 5.77
N MET A 601 7.07 -11.00 6.14
CA MET A 601 6.36 -11.03 7.42
C MET A 601 5.70 -12.38 7.66
N VAL A 602 4.94 -12.86 6.67
CA VAL A 602 4.36 -14.19 6.74
C VAL A 602 5.44 -15.25 6.77
N ALA A 603 6.40 -15.26 5.85
CA ALA A 603 7.43 -16.29 5.77
C ALA A 603 8.27 -16.42 7.06
N ARG A 604 8.52 -15.31 7.76
CA ARG A 604 9.25 -15.28 9.05
C ARG A 604 8.39 -15.65 10.25
N SER A 605 7.07 -15.64 10.12
CA SER A 605 6.17 -16.07 11.19
C SER A 605 6.27 -17.57 11.44
N LYS A 606 5.89 -17.99 12.65
CA LYS A 606 5.92 -19.42 13.01
C LYS A 606 5.04 -20.23 12.04
N ARG A 607 5.67 -21.14 11.30
CA ARG A 607 5.07 -21.99 10.24
C ARG A 607 4.55 -21.22 9.02
N GLY A 608 4.93 -19.97 8.81
CA GLY A 608 4.35 -19.15 7.75
C GLY A 608 4.61 -19.64 6.32
N VAL A 609 5.79 -20.21 6.06
CA VAL A 609 6.12 -20.85 4.77
C VAL A 609 5.13 -21.97 4.41
N TYR A 610 4.67 -22.74 5.41
CA TYR A 610 3.65 -23.76 5.20
C TYR A 610 2.33 -23.18 4.71
N PHE A 611 1.86 -22.07 5.27
CA PHE A 611 0.59 -21.47 4.85
C PHE A 611 0.69 -20.75 3.50
N LEU A 612 1.87 -20.24 3.14
CA LEU A 612 2.11 -19.63 1.84
C LEU A 612 2.11 -20.67 0.70
N ILE A 613 2.78 -21.81 0.90
CA ILE A 613 3.10 -22.75 -0.20
C ILE A 613 2.37 -24.09 -0.05
N GLY A 614 2.13 -24.55 1.18
CA GLY A 614 1.46 -25.82 1.48
C GLY A 614 0.10 -25.99 0.78
N PRO A 615 -0.81 -25.01 0.84
CA PRO A 615 -2.08 -25.06 0.11
C PRO A 615 -1.90 -25.23 -1.41
N LEU A 616 -0.92 -24.53 -2.00
CA LEU A 616 -0.62 -24.60 -3.42
C LEU A 616 -0.05 -25.98 -3.80
N VAL A 617 0.89 -26.50 -3.02
CA VAL A 617 1.49 -27.82 -3.26
C VAL A 617 0.44 -28.92 -3.12
N SER A 618 -0.39 -28.86 -2.08
CA SER A 618 -1.48 -29.82 -1.86
C SER A 618 -2.46 -29.83 -3.05
N LYS A 619 -2.89 -28.64 -3.50
CA LYS A 619 -3.76 -28.52 -4.69
C LYS A 619 -3.08 -29.04 -5.95
N ALA A 620 -1.81 -28.71 -6.19
CA ALA A 620 -1.07 -29.17 -7.37
C ALA A 620 -0.85 -30.69 -7.42
N GLN A 621 -0.71 -31.34 -6.26
CA GLN A 621 -0.49 -32.78 -6.17
C GLN A 621 -1.79 -33.59 -6.25
N LYS A 622 -2.89 -33.07 -5.70
CA LYS A 622 -4.11 -33.84 -5.43
C LYS A 622 -5.33 -33.41 -6.24
N SER A 623 -5.33 -32.19 -6.78
CA SER A 623 -6.46 -31.69 -7.59
C SER A 623 -6.25 -32.05 -9.05
N ILE A 624 -7.32 -32.53 -9.70
CA ILE A 624 -7.34 -32.78 -11.15
C ILE A 624 -7.32 -31.50 -12.00
N ILE A 625 -7.58 -30.33 -11.39
CA ILE A 625 -7.71 -29.04 -12.10
C ILE A 625 -6.40 -28.24 -12.14
N GLY A 626 -5.37 -28.63 -11.38
CA GLY A 626 -4.10 -27.92 -11.30
C GLY A 626 -4.17 -26.58 -10.56
N LEU A 627 -3.12 -25.77 -10.67
CA LEU A 627 -3.02 -24.44 -10.03
C LEU A 627 -3.40 -23.31 -10.99
N GLY A 628 -4.19 -22.37 -10.50
CA GLY A 628 -4.46 -21.09 -11.12
C GLY A 628 -3.71 -19.94 -10.44
N ILE A 629 -3.56 -18.83 -11.16
CA ILE A 629 -2.93 -17.60 -10.64
C ILE A 629 -3.72 -16.98 -9.48
N MET A 630 -5.02 -17.23 -9.43
CA MET A 630 -5.87 -16.84 -8.31
C MET A 630 -5.52 -17.60 -7.04
N ASP A 631 -5.06 -18.85 -7.12
CA ASP A 631 -4.63 -19.60 -5.93
C ASP A 631 -3.44 -18.90 -5.25
N LEU A 632 -2.50 -18.38 -6.04
CA LEU A 632 -1.36 -17.62 -5.52
C LEU A 632 -1.81 -16.32 -4.84
N TYR A 633 -2.64 -15.50 -5.51
CA TYR A 633 -3.22 -14.29 -4.92
C TYR A 633 -3.90 -14.61 -3.59
N SER A 634 -4.71 -15.66 -3.57
CA SER A 634 -5.49 -16.10 -2.42
C SER A 634 -4.61 -16.44 -1.22
N THR A 635 -3.53 -17.20 -1.45
CA THR A 635 -2.58 -17.54 -0.38
C THR A 635 -1.82 -16.32 0.13
N LEU A 636 -1.38 -15.43 -0.75
CA LEU A 636 -0.60 -14.24 -0.36
C LEU A 636 -1.45 -13.27 0.48
N THR A 637 -2.64 -12.91 0.00
CA THR A 637 -3.50 -11.94 0.70
C THR A 637 -4.06 -12.50 2.00
N ALA A 638 -4.62 -13.71 1.99
CA ALA A 638 -5.27 -14.28 3.17
C ALA A 638 -4.26 -14.58 4.28
N THR A 639 -3.05 -15.08 3.95
CA THR A 639 -2.05 -15.38 4.99
C THR A 639 -1.47 -14.14 5.63
N TYR A 640 -1.30 -13.06 4.86
CA TYR A 640 -0.87 -11.78 5.41
C TYR A 640 -1.98 -11.13 6.24
N GLN A 641 -3.23 -11.11 5.76
CA GLN A 641 -4.33 -10.51 6.53
C GLN A 641 -4.66 -11.30 7.80
N LEU A 642 -4.57 -12.63 7.77
CA LEU A 642 -4.89 -13.51 8.90
C LEU A 642 -3.67 -13.87 9.77
N LEU A 643 -2.53 -13.21 9.59
CA LEU A 643 -1.37 -13.38 10.46
C LEU A 643 -1.61 -12.73 11.82
N SER A 644 -1.51 -13.46 12.93
CA SER A 644 -1.62 -12.81 14.25
C SER A 644 -0.39 -11.95 14.51
N ARG A 645 -0.59 -10.69 14.95
CA ARG A 645 0.47 -9.74 15.33
C ARG A 645 0.78 -9.72 16.84
N GLU A 646 0.30 -10.71 17.59
CA GLU A 646 0.70 -10.93 19.00
C GLU A 646 2.23 -11.19 19.12
N PRO A 647 2.86 -11.03 20.31
CA PRO A 647 4.32 -10.94 20.50
C PRO A 647 5.21 -12.02 19.85
N LYS A 648 4.62 -13.13 19.40
CA LYS A 648 5.26 -14.16 18.58
C LYS A 648 4.33 -14.49 17.41
N GLY A 649 4.32 -13.66 16.37
CA GLY A 649 3.40 -13.77 15.24
C GLY A 649 3.28 -15.20 14.69
N ARG A 650 2.04 -15.70 14.57
CA ARG A 650 1.76 -17.11 14.26
C ARG A 650 0.59 -17.29 13.30
N LEU A 651 0.74 -18.25 12.39
CA LEU A 651 -0.36 -18.86 11.64
C LEU A 651 -0.64 -20.26 12.19
N SER A 652 -1.91 -20.65 12.22
CA SER A 652 -2.35 -21.93 12.78
C SER A 652 -3.28 -22.67 11.81
N ARG A 653 -3.26 -24.01 11.84
CA ARG A 653 -4.17 -24.82 11.00
C ARG A 653 -5.62 -24.50 11.30
N ALA A 654 -5.95 -24.33 12.58
CA ALA A 654 -7.25 -23.92 13.05
C ALA A 654 -7.76 -22.67 12.31
N THR A 655 -6.94 -21.62 12.17
CA THR A 655 -7.30 -20.38 11.46
C THR A 655 -7.74 -20.64 10.01
N PHE A 656 -7.18 -21.65 9.35
CA PHE A 656 -7.43 -21.96 7.93
C PHE A 656 -8.35 -23.18 7.70
N GLN A 657 -9.12 -23.60 8.70
CA GLN A 657 -10.17 -24.61 8.57
C GLN A 657 -11.53 -23.94 8.77
N TRP A 658 -12.21 -23.60 7.67
CA TRP A 658 -13.48 -22.88 7.71
C TRP A 658 -14.59 -23.74 8.29
N SER A 659 -14.63 -25.03 7.97
CA SER A 659 -15.67 -25.92 8.50
C SER A 659 -15.67 -25.99 10.03
N LYS A 660 -14.48 -25.92 10.64
CA LYS A 660 -14.30 -26.08 12.08
C LYS A 660 -14.72 -24.85 12.89
N ILE A 661 -14.98 -23.71 12.24
CA ILE A 661 -15.53 -22.56 12.98
C ILE A 661 -16.94 -22.85 13.50
N TRP A 662 -17.69 -23.75 12.87
CA TRP A 662 -19.01 -24.17 13.32
C TRP A 662 -19.07 -24.49 14.82
N HIS A 663 -18.12 -25.30 15.30
CA HIS A 663 -18.01 -25.64 16.71
C HIS A 663 -17.11 -24.67 17.48
N ARG A 664 -15.95 -24.29 16.91
CA ARG A 664 -14.95 -23.46 17.60
C ARG A 664 -15.47 -22.06 17.95
N SER A 665 -16.38 -21.54 17.13
CA SER A 665 -17.00 -20.23 17.31
C SER A 665 -18.35 -20.28 18.02
N GLY A 666 -18.76 -21.45 18.53
CA GLY A 666 -20.04 -21.58 19.23
C GLY A 666 -21.28 -21.43 18.35
N ILE A 667 -21.13 -21.41 17.02
CA ILE A 667 -22.25 -21.27 16.08
C ILE A 667 -23.18 -22.48 16.23
N ALA A 668 -22.65 -23.70 16.39
CA ALA A 668 -23.43 -24.91 16.67
C ALA A 668 -24.31 -24.83 17.93
N LYS A 669 -24.04 -23.87 18.83
CA LYS A 669 -24.79 -23.61 20.06
C LYS A 669 -25.63 -22.32 19.97
N GLY A 670 -25.69 -21.69 18.80
CA GLY A 670 -26.41 -20.43 18.59
C GLY A 670 -25.73 -19.20 19.22
N LEU A 671 -24.45 -19.25 19.61
CA LEU A 671 -23.79 -18.15 20.35
C LEU A 671 -23.48 -16.93 19.48
N GLU A 672 -23.09 -17.15 18.23
CA GLU A 672 -22.75 -16.12 17.25
C GLU A 672 -23.66 -16.27 16.02
N PRO A 673 -23.88 -15.21 15.22
CA PRO A 673 -24.55 -15.31 13.93
C PRO A 673 -23.85 -16.34 13.02
N MET A 674 -24.60 -17.03 12.16
CA MET A 674 -23.98 -17.93 11.20
C MET A 674 -23.32 -17.13 10.06
N PRO A 675 -22.00 -17.28 9.82
CA PRO A 675 -21.30 -16.56 8.78
C PRO A 675 -21.43 -17.23 7.41
N LEU A 676 -21.66 -16.43 6.38
CA LEU A 676 -21.78 -16.86 5.00
C LEU A 676 -20.88 -16.02 4.08
N LEU A 677 -20.17 -16.67 3.15
CA LEU A 677 -19.39 -15.99 2.12
C LEU A 677 -20.07 -16.18 0.78
N ALA A 678 -20.16 -15.12 -0.02
CA ALA A 678 -20.75 -15.16 -1.34
C ALA A 678 -19.68 -15.32 -2.43
N ALA A 679 -19.97 -16.15 -3.42
CA ALA A 679 -19.22 -16.25 -4.67
C ALA A 679 -20.21 -16.45 -5.83
N VAL A 680 -19.77 -16.25 -7.07
CA VAL A 680 -20.59 -16.48 -8.26
C VAL A 680 -19.82 -17.25 -9.32
N ARG A 681 -20.53 -17.99 -10.17
CA ARG A 681 -20.00 -18.45 -11.46
C ARG A 681 -20.86 -17.97 -12.60
N ARG A 682 -20.29 -17.80 -13.79
CA ARG A 682 -21.10 -17.59 -14.99
C ARG A 682 -21.90 -18.84 -15.30
N VAL A 683 -23.16 -18.66 -15.66
CA VAL A 683 -24.01 -19.74 -16.16
C VAL A 683 -23.35 -20.40 -17.39
N PRO A 684 -23.16 -21.74 -17.42
CA PRO A 684 -22.67 -22.44 -18.60
C PRO A 684 -23.56 -22.23 -19.83
N LYS A 685 -22.97 -22.05 -21.02
CA LYS A 685 -23.72 -21.78 -22.28
C LYS A 685 -24.76 -22.84 -22.67
N TYR A 686 -24.69 -24.03 -22.10
CA TYR A 686 -25.51 -25.20 -22.48
C TYR A 686 -26.54 -25.59 -21.41
N SER A 687 -26.66 -24.85 -20.30
CA SER A 687 -27.47 -25.28 -19.14
C SER A 687 -28.92 -24.79 -19.15
N TYR A 688 -29.39 -24.10 -20.20
CA TYR A 688 -30.79 -23.68 -20.31
C TYR A 688 -31.29 -23.85 -21.76
N GLU A 689 -32.20 -24.81 -21.99
CA GLU A 689 -32.98 -24.83 -23.22
C GLU A 689 -33.82 -23.54 -23.35
N PRO A 690 -33.98 -22.99 -24.56
CA PRO A 690 -34.68 -21.73 -24.78
C PRO A 690 -36.20 -21.94 -24.70
N LYS A 691 -36.85 -21.37 -23.68
CA LYS A 691 -38.28 -21.02 -23.77
C LYS A 691 -38.44 -19.52 -24.05
N THR A 692 -39.40 -19.23 -24.92
CA THR A 692 -39.58 -18.05 -25.78
C THR A 692 -40.37 -16.88 -25.13
N ILE A 693 -39.87 -15.64 -25.35
CA ILE A 693 -40.47 -14.27 -25.55
C ILE A 693 -41.48 -13.66 -24.50
N SER A 694 -41.53 -12.34 -24.16
CA SER A 694 -42.11 -11.10 -24.77
C SER A 694 -41.40 -9.73 -24.41
N ALA A 695 -40.99 -8.85 -25.33
CA ALA A 695 -40.27 -7.59 -25.00
C ALA A 695 -41.12 -6.61 -24.13
N LYS A 696 -40.60 -5.71 -23.27
CA LYS A 696 -39.77 -4.53 -23.57
C LYS A 696 -39.21 -3.88 -22.28
N ALA A 697 -37.90 -3.61 -22.26
CA ALA A 697 -37.28 -2.53 -21.50
C ALA A 697 -36.50 -1.68 -22.50
N SER A 698 -37.21 -0.78 -23.15
CA SER A 698 -36.64 0.25 -24.00
C SER A 698 -37.50 1.49 -23.77
N ASP A 699 -37.09 2.31 -22.82
CA ASP A 699 -36.90 3.75 -23.02
C ASP A 699 -36.51 4.42 -21.71
N VAL A 700 -35.20 4.47 -21.45
CA VAL A 700 -34.57 5.59 -20.74
C VAL A 700 -33.27 5.90 -21.48
N LYS A 701 -33.39 6.63 -22.60
CA LYS A 701 -32.29 7.39 -23.17
C LYS A 701 -32.60 8.87 -22.97
N LYS A 702 -31.91 9.50 -22.02
CA LYS A 702 -31.04 10.68 -22.21
C LYS A 702 -30.66 11.27 -20.85
N GLN A 703 -29.35 11.45 -20.67
CA GLN A 703 -28.73 12.22 -19.58
C GLN A 703 -29.18 13.68 -19.61
N PRO A 704 -29.13 14.37 -18.46
CA PRO A 704 -28.60 15.73 -18.41
C PRO A 704 -27.26 15.76 -17.67
N THR A 705 -26.33 16.54 -18.22
CA THR A 705 -25.04 16.93 -17.64
C THR A 705 -25.17 17.73 -16.34
N PRO A 706 -24.12 17.78 -15.49
CA PRO A 706 -24.20 18.31 -14.13
C PRO A 706 -24.14 19.83 -14.10
N ARG A 707 -25.28 20.47 -13.83
CA ARG A 707 -25.42 21.81 -13.22
C ARG A 707 -26.87 21.96 -12.75
N GLN A 708 -27.04 22.53 -11.56
CA GLN A 708 -28.31 22.86 -10.89
C GLN A 708 -28.96 21.70 -10.09
N LEU A 709 -28.51 21.55 -8.84
CA LEU A 709 -29.42 21.24 -7.75
C LEU A 709 -29.83 22.61 -7.19
N ASP A 710 -30.98 23.12 -7.60
CA ASP A 710 -31.77 24.07 -6.82
C ASP A 710 -33.20 24.07 -7.35
N THR A 711 -34.13 23.90 -6.40
CA THR A 711 -35.60 24.07 -6.50
C THR A 711 -36.41 23.02 -7.27
N ALA A 712 -37.31 22.32 -6.58
CA ALA A 712 -38.77 22.56 -6.65
C ALA A 712 -39.61 21.30 -6.33
N GLU A 713 -40.72 21.57 -5.66
CA GLU A 713 -41.75 20.68 -5.13
C GLU A 713 -42.70 20.10 -6.21
N GLY A 714 -43.36 19.00 -5.85
CA GLY A 714 -44.78 18.69 -6.10
C GLY A 714 -45.33 18.60 -7.53
N ASN A 715 -45.77 17.41 -7.96
CA ASN A 715 -47.21 17.11 -8.02
C ASN A 715 -47.50 15.66 -8.43
N ASP A 716 -48.60 15.17 -7.85
CA ASP A 716 -49.28 13.90 -8.02
C ASP A 716 -50.04 13.84 -9.36
N GLN A 717 -50.14 12.66 -10.00
CA GLN A 717 -51.34 12.15 -10.71
C GLN A 717 -51.12 10.85 -11.53
N THR A 718 -51.88 9.83 -11.11
CA THR A 718 -52.68 8.83 -11.87
C THR A 718 -52.03 7.80 -12.82
N ASN A 719 -52.15 6.53 -12.42
CA ASN A 719 -51.98 5.30 -13.21
C ASN A 719 -53.00 5.18 -14.37
N PRO A 720 -52.68 4.38 -15.42
CA PRO A 720 -53.55 3.21 -15.66
C PRO A 720 -52.84 1.91 -16.09
N ALA A 721 -53.36 0.80 -15.53
CA ALA A 721 -53.48 -0.58 -16.04
C ALA A 721 -52.29 -1.27 -16.75
N PHE A 722 -51.66 -2.19 -16.01
CA PHE A 722 -50.61 -3.13 -16.45
C PHE A 722 -51.17 -4.38 -17.14
N SER A 723 -50.52 -4.79 -18.23
CA SER A 723 -50.63 -6.13 -18.83
C SER A 723 -49.25 -6.81 -18.80
N ALA A 724 -49.19 -7.99 -18.19
CA ALA A 724 -47.99 -8.73 -17.82
C ALA A 724 -47.26 -9.44 -19.01
N ASN A 725 -45.92 -9.36 -19.04
CA ASN A 725 -44.95 -10.47 -19.22
C ASN A 725 -43.66 -10.12 -20.00
N LYS A 726 -42.49 -10.21 -19.32
CA LYS A 726 -41.29 -11.07 -19.62
C LYS A 726 -40.00 -10.68 -18.84
N ARG A 727 -39.27 -11.68 -18.31
CA ARG A 727 -37.97 -11.57 -17.59
C ARG A 727 -36.70 -11.78 -18.44
N SER A 728 -35.55 -11.31 -17.93
CA SER A 728 -34.19 -11.40 -18.54
C SER A 728 -33.46 -12.74 -18.23
N LYS A 729 -32.47 -13.13 -19.06
CA LYS A 729 -31.66 -14.35 -18.87
C LYS A 729 -30.70 -14.20 -17.68
N LYS A 730 -30.76 -15.11 -16.71
CA LYS A 730 -29.85 -15.15 -15.54
C LYS A 730 -28.39 -15.37 -15.99
N LEU A 731 -27.51 -14.41 -15.68
CA LEU A 731 -26.11 -14.41 -16.15
C LEU A 731 -25.15 -15.15 -15.19
N PHE A 732 -25.47 -15.13 -13.89
CA PHE A 732 -24.63 -15.68 -12.82
C PHE A 732 -25.41 -16.67 -11.95
N GLN A 733 -24.72 -17.71 -11.50
CA GLN A 733 -25.20 -18.62 -10.45
C GLN A 733 -24.51 -18.26 -9.14
N TYR A 734 -25.29 -18.09 -8.08
CA TYR A 734 -24.77 -17.71 -6.76
C TYR A 734 -24.38 -18.94 -5.96
N PHE A 735 -23.20 -18.87 -5.36
CA PHE A 735 -22.66 -19.87 -4.46
C PHE A 735 -22.63 -19.30 -3.05
N GLU A 736 -23.19 -20.04 -2.11
CA GLU A 736 -23.06 -19.79 -0.69
C GLU A 736 -22.00 -20.71 -0.09
N ILE A 737 -21.15 -20.12 0.75
CA ILE A 737 -20.08 -20.82 1.45
C ILE A 737 -20.32 -20.60 2.95
N SER A 738 -20.78 -21.64 3.62
CA SER A 738 -20.98 -21.65 5.07
C SER A 738 -19.93 -22.55 5.76
N PRO A 739 -19.85 -22.57 7.10
CA PRO A 739 -19.05 -23.58 7.80
C PRO A 739 -19.57 -25.02 7.61
N LEU A 740 -20.83 -25.20 7.22
CA LEU A 740 -21.45 -26.52 7.06
C LEU A 740 -21.29 -27.06 5.64
N GLU A 741 -21.73 -26.29 4.66
CA GLU A 741 -21.76 -26.67 3.25
C GLU A 741 -21.44 -25.51 2.30
N VAL A 742 -20.97 -25.89 1.10
CA VAL A 742 -20.78 -25.03 -0.05
C VAL A 742 -21.68 -25.51 -1.18
N GLY A 743 -22.44 -24.61 -1.78
CA GLY A 743 -23.31 -24.98 -2.88
C GLY A 743 -24.09 -23.82 -3.46
N SER A 744 -25.07 -24.14 -4.30
CA SER A 744 -25.84 -23.17 -5.04
C SER A 744 -27.31 -23.54 -5.06
N LEU A 745 -28.17 -22.60 -4.65
CA LEU A 745 -29.62 -22.73 -4.78
C LEU A 745 -30.03 -22.91 -6.24
N ASP A 746 -29.32 -22.25 -7.17
CA ASP A 746 -29.58 -22.37 -8.61
C ASP A 746 -29.35 -23.78 -9.16
N LEU A 747 -28.58 -24.60 -8.43
CA LEU A 747 -28.31 -25.99 -8.76
C LEU A 747 -29.07 -26.96 -7.86
N ASN A 748 -29.65 -26.49 -6.75
CA ASN A 748 -30.17 -27.33 -5.66
C ASN A 748 -29.17 -28.41 -5.24
N ARG A 749 -27.89 -28.05 -5.19
CA ARG A 749 -26.79 -28.99 -4.94
C ARG A 749 -25.75 -28.37 -4.01
N TYR A 750 -25.36 -29.15 -3.01
CA TYR A 750 -24.47 -28.75 -1.93
C TYR A 750 -23.48 -29.87 -1.60
N VAL A 751 -22.30 -29.51 -1.13
CA VAL A 751 -21.34 -30.43 -0.54
C VAL A 751 -20.87 -29.91 0.81
N PRO A 752 -20.49 -30.78 1.75
CA PRO A 752 -19.91 -30.34 3.01
C PRO A 752 -18.68 -29.45 2.78
N THR A 753 -18.53 -28.39 3.56
CA THR A 753 -17.43 -27.41 3.39
C THR A 753 -16.06 -28.06 3.50
N TRP A 754 -15.91 -29.02 4.44
CA TRP A 754 -14.67 -29.78 4.59
C TRP A 754 -14.33 -30.66 3.36
N ALA A 755 -15.31 -30.96 2.51
CA ALA A 755 -15.13 -31.75 1.30
C ALA A 755 -14.83 -30.89 0.06
N TRP A 756 -14.98 -29.56 0.14
CA TRP A 756 -14.76 -28.68 -0.99
C TRP A 756 -13.33 -28.81 -1.53
N GLY A 757 -13.22 -28.84 -2.85
CA GLY A 757 -11.96 -29.08 -3.56
C GLY A 757 -11.64 -30.55 -3.80
N ARG A 758 -12.25 -31.53 -3.10
CA ARG A 758 -12.13 -32.97 -3.43
C ARG A 758 -12.66 -33.25 -4.83
N THR A 759 -12.23 -34.35 -5.43
CA THR A 759 -12.76 -34.78 -6.72
C THR A 759 -14.05 -35.57 -6.50
N PHE A 760 -15.08 -35.28 -7.30
CA PHE A 760 -16.35 -36.00 -7.26
C PHE A 760 -16.68 -36.60 -8.63
N ILE A 761 -17.33 -37.75 -8.61
CA ILE A 761 -17.92 -38.38 -9.79
C ILE A 761 -19.34 -38.80 -9.42
N SER A 762 -20.32 -38.31 -10.18
CA SER A 762 -21.74 -38.69 -10.03
C SER A 762 -22.27 -38.57 -8.61
N GLY A 763 -21.81 -37.53 -7.90
CA GLY A 763 -22.28 -37.20 -6.54
C GLY A 763 -21.46 -37.79 -5.40
N TYR A 764 -20.41 -38.58 -5.69
CA TYR A 764 -19.59 -39.22 -4.67
C TYR A 764 -18.13 -38.74 -4.75
N SER A 765 -17.52 -38.45 -3.59
CA SER A 765 -16.09 -38.11 -3.53
C SER A 765 -15.24 -39.33 -3.87
N VAL A 766 -14.25 -39.17 -4.75
CA VAL A 766 -13.34 -40.26 -5.15
C VAL A 766 -12.04 -40.29 -4.36
N ASP A 767 -11.76 -39.24 -3.58
CA ASP A 767 -10.58 -39.15 -2.71
C ASP A 767 -10.95 -38.71 -1.28
N ARG A 768 -10.20 -39.21 -0.30
CA ARG A 768 -10.23 -38.74 1.09
C ARG A 768 -8.97 -37.93 1.37
N ARG A 769 -9.15 -36.66 1.71
CA ARG A 769 -8.05 -35.75 2.03
C ARG A 769 -8.49 -34.63 2.97
N PRO A 770 -7.53 -33.95 3.64
CA PRO A 770 -7.85 -32.83 4.54
C PRO A 770 -8.66 -31.75 3.84
N GLU A 771 -9.48 -31.02 4.61
CA GLU A 771 -10.16 -29.81 4.15
C GLU A 771 -9.17 -28.88 3.41
N GLN A 772 -9.59 -28.36 2.25
CA GLN A 772 -8.81 -27.39 1.50
C GLN A 772 -8.58 -26.15 2.36
N SER A 773 -7.36 -25.61 2.35
CA SER A 773 -7.04 -24.42 3.13
C SER A 773 -8.01 -23.28 2.82
N PHE A 774 -8.56 -22.68 3.87
CA PHE A 774 -9.51 -21.58 3.76
C PHE A 774 -8.96 -20.39 2.96
N SER A 775 -7.63 -20.21 2.87
CA SER A 775 -7.05 -19.17 2.03
C SER A 775 -7.51 -19.29 0.57
N LEU A 776 -7.55 -20.52 0.03
CA LEU A 776 -7.96 -20.77 -1.35
C LEU A 776 -9.45 -20.51 -1.56
N LEU A 777 -10.29 -20.90 -0.59
CA LEU A 777 -11.73 -20.68 -0.65
C LEU A 777 -12.09 -19.19 -0.49
N LEU A 778 -11.51 -18.50 0.50
CA LEU A 778 -11.69 -17.07 0.73
C LEU A 778 -11.26 -16.23 -0.47
N GLY A 779 -10.20 -16.65 -1.16
CA GLY A 779 -9.71 -15.98 -2.36
C GLY A 779 -10.67 -16.03 -3.54
N GLN A 780 -11.55 -17.06 -3.62
CA GLN A 780 -12.62 -17.08 -4.63
C GLN A 780 -13.62 -15.95 -4.39
N CYS A 781 -13.95 -15.69 -3.12
CA CYS A 781 -14.88 -14.63 -2.70
C CYS A 781 -14.30 -13.21 -2.76
N THR A 782 -12.97 -13.06 -2.89
CA THR A 782 -12.25 -11.79 -2.74
C THR A 782 -11.36 -11.47 -3.94
N SER A 783 -11.73 -12.00 -5.11
CA SER A 783 -10.92 -11.97 -6.33
C SER A 783 -11.04 -10.67 -7.14
N ALA A 784 -12.01 -9.79 -6.88
CA ALA A 784 -12.18 -8.56 -7.67
C ALA A 784 -10.97 -7.60 -7.64
N PRO A 785 -10.29 -7.37 -6.50
CA PRO A 785 -9.07 -6.56 -6.44
C PRO A 785 -7.84 -7.22 -7.10
N ALA A 786 -7.96 -8.44 -7.66
CA ALA A 786 -6.87 -9.11 -8.37
C ALA A 786 -6.68 -8.61 -9.83
N GLY A 787 -7.46 -7.64 -10.30
CA GLY A 787 -7.30 -7.00 -11.61
C GLY A 787 -5.85 -6.57 -11.94
N PRO A 788 -5.09 -5.97 -11.00
CA PRO A 788 -3.68 -5.58 -11.21
C PRO A 788 -2.67 -6.74 -11.07
N LEU A 789 -3.11 -7.98 -10.82
CA LEU A 789 -2.23 -9.12 -10.52
C LEU A 789 -1.25 -9.45 -11.66
N ALA A 790 -1.64 -9.17 -12.91
CA ALA A 790 -0.73 -9.30 -14.05
C ALA A 790 0.45 -8.31 -13.97
N GLU A 791 0.22 -7.08 -13.51
CA GLU A 791 1.27 -6.06 -13.35
C GLU A 791 2.11 -6.31 -12.09
N CYS A 792 1.50 -6.77 -10.99
CA CYS A 792 2.26 -7.23 -9.82
C CYS A 792 3.15 -8.44 -10.13
N ILE A 793 2.65 -9.44 -10.86
CA ILE A 793 3.45 -10.61 -11.26
C ILE A 793 4.48 -10.24 -12.32
N LYS A 794 4.18 -9.34 -13.27
CA LYS A 794 5.20 -8.77 -14.17
C LYS A 794 6.28 -8.04 -13.39
N ALA A 795 5.95 -7.20 -12.40
CA ALA A 795 6.92 -6.56 -11.53
C ALA A 795 7.76 -7.57 -10.74
N LEU A 796 7.13 -8.66 -10.25
CA LEU A 796 7.79 -9.76 -9.54
C LEU A 796 8.66 -10.64 -10.46
N LEU A 797 8.35 -10.72 -11.76
CA LEU A 797 9.12 -11.44 -12.78
C LEU A 797 10.24 -10.58 -13.39
N VAL A 798 10.03 -9.27 -13.52
CA VAL A 798 11.01 -8.28 -14.02
C VAL A 798 12.16 -8.09 -13.03
N THR A 799 11.92 -8.33 -11.75
CA THR A 799 12.92 -8.27 -10.67
C THR A 799 13.82 -9.52 -10.58
N ILE A 800 13.59 -10.55 -11.42
CA ILE A 800 14.41 -11.77 -11.47
C ILE A 800 15.59 -11.58 -12.45
N PRO A 801 16.86 -11.74 -12.01
CA PRO A 801 18.03 -11.50 -12.85
C PRO A 801 18.15 -12.51 -14.01
N LYS A 802 18.09 -12.01 -15.25
CA LYS A 802 17.83 -12.72 -16.52
C LYS A 802 18.78 -13.88 -16.92
N ASN A 803 19.86 -14.15 -16.18
CA ASN A 803 20.88 -15.15 -16.53
C ASN A 803 21.07 -16.30 -15.51
N THR A 804 20.15 -16.47 -14.58
CA THR A 804 20.17 -17.56 -13.57
C THR A 804 19.32 -18.76 -13.99
N ILE A 805 19.52 -19.94 -13.37
CA ILE A 805 18.60 -21.10 -13.53
C ILE A 805 17.16 -20.70 -13.17
N VAL A 806 17.04 -19.78 -12.20
CA VAL A 806 15.81 -19.11 -11.78
C VAL A 806 15.21 -18.28 -12.91
N ALA A 807 16.01 -17.51 -13.66
CA ALA A 807 15.52 -16.80 -14.85
C ALA A 807 15.14 -17.74 -16.00
N ARG A 808 15.81 -18.88 -16.22
CA ARG A 808 15.34 -19.87 -17.21
C ARG A 808 13.99 -20.48 -16.79
N LEU A 809 13.80 -20.77 -15.49
CA LEU A 809 12.53 -21.29 -14.97
C LEU A 809 11.42 -20.23 -14.89
N ALA A 810 11.75 -18.97 -14.60
CA ALA A 810 10.86 -17.83 -14.64
C ALA A 810 10.52 -17.41 -16.08
N THR A 811 11.44 -17.58 -17.03
CA THR A 811 11.18 -17.42 -18.47
C THR A 811 10.31 -18.56 -18.99
N ILE A 812 10.45 -19.79 -18.47
CA ILE A 812 9.51 -20.88 -18.75
C ILE A 812 8.13 -20.58 -18.15
N PHE A 813 8.07 -20.04 -16.92
CA PHE A 813 6.81 -19.61 -16.29
C PHE A 813 6.17 -18.40 -17.01
N ASN A 814 6.97 -17.43 -17.44
CA ASN A 814 6.54 -16.26 -18.22
C ASN A 814 6.13 -16.65 -19.64
N ASN A 815 6.83 -17.58 -20.29
CA ASN A 815 6.46 -18.13 -21.60
C ASN A 815 5.21 -19.02 -21.49
N VAL A 816 4.94 -19.64 -20.33
CA VAL A 816 3.67 -20.33 -20.05
C VAL A 816 2.55 -19.32 -19.80
N LEU A 817 2.82 -18.22 -19.10
CA LEU A 817 1.89 -17.09 -18.91
C LEU A 817 1.58 -16.35 -20.23
N GLN A 818 2.54 -16.30 -21.17
CA GLN A 818 2.43 -15.61 -22.46
C GLN A 818 2.20 -16.55 -23.66
N SER A 819 2.06 -17.86 -23.44
CA SER A 819 1.89 -18.83 -24.51
C SER A 819 0.50 -18.68 -25.15
N LYS A 820 0.46 -18.30 -26.43
CA LYS A 820 -0.77 -18.25 -27.26
C LYS A 820 -1.54 -19.58 -27.31
N TYR A 821 -0.87 -20.72 -27.12
CA TYR A 821 -1.49 -22.05 -27.04
C TYR A 821 -2.44 -22.19 -25.84
N PHE A 822 -2.25 -21.33 -24.84
CA PHE A 822 -2.92 -21.33 -23.57
C PHE A 822 -3.93 -20.17 -23.45
N GLU A 823 -3.86 -19.14 -24.30
CA GLU A 823 -4.81 -18.00 -24.33
C GLU A 823 -6.28 -18.44 -24.48
N GLY A 824 -6.55 -19.56 -25.18
CA GLY A 824 -7.88 -20.16 -25.24
C GLY A 824 -8.36 -20.79 -23.91
N PHE A 825 -7.42 -21.17 -23.03
CA PHE A 825 -7.69 -21.67 -21.67
C PHE A 825 -7.84 -20.53 -20.64
N TRP A 826 -7.28 -19.34 -20.92
CA TRP A 826 -7.13 -18.17 -20.04
C TRP A 826 -8.04 -16.96 -20.37
N GLY A 827 -9.23 -17.16 -20.94
CA GLY A 827 -10.09 -16.07 -21.41
C GLY A 827 -10.64 -15.10 -20.33
N ASN A 828 -10.57 -13.80 -20.65
CA ASN A 828 -11.15 -12.58 -20.03
C ASN A 828 -10.53 -12.00 -18.72
N PRO A 829 -10.60 -10.66 -18.51
CA PRO A 829 -9.69 -9.90 -17.64
C PRO A 829 -9.94 -9.99 -16.13
N ILE A 830 -11.00 -10.69 -15.70
CA ILE A 830 -11.35 -10.86 -14.28
C ILE A 830 -11.41 -12.37 -14.00
N ARG A 831 -10.45 -12.85 -13.20
CA ARG A 831 -10.03 -14.25 -13.17
C ARG A 831 -10.82 -15.05 -12.13
N ALA A 832 -11.46 -16.13 -12.56
CA ALA A 832 -12.11 -17.09 -11.67
C ALA A 832 -11.07 -17.99 -10.97
N GLY A 833 -11.34 -18.37 -9.72
CA GLY A 833 -10.69 -19.49 -9.06
C GLY A 833 -11.15 -20.82 -9.66
N HIS A 834 -10.24 -21.76 -9.81
CA HIS A 834 -10.50 -23.05 -10.46
C HIS A 834 -10.43 -24.18 -9.44
N ASP A 835 -11.52 -24.90 -9.22
CA ASP A 835 -11.54 -26.09 -8.36
C ASP A 835 -12.29 -27.24 -9.04
N PRO A 836 -12.07 -28.50 -8.63
CA PRO A 836 -12.88 -29.62 -9.10
C PRO A 836 -14.36 -29.31 -8.88
N ASN A 837 -15.19 -29.60 -9.87
CA ASN A 837 -16.63 -29.40 -9.74
C ASN A 837 -17.22 -30.58 -8.95
N PRO A 838 -17.71 -30.37 -7.71
CA PRO A 838 -18.31 -31.46 -6.95
C PRO A 838 -19.57 -32.04 -7.60
N PHE A 839 -20.20 -31.30 -8.50
CA PHE A 839 -21.46 -31.68 -9.13
C PHE A 839 -21.28 -32.42 -10.46
N TYR A 840 -20.04 -32.72 -10.84
CA TYR A 840 -19.71 -33.36 -12.12
C TYR A 840 -20.35 -34.75 -12.28
N GLY A 841 -20.94 -34.99 -13.45
CA GLY A 841 -21.46 -36.31 -13.84
C GLY A 841 -22.76 -36.73 -13.13
N LEU A 842 -23.43 -35.78 -12.46
CA LEU A 842 -24.74 -35.99 -11.84
C LEU A 842 -25.85 -35.78 -12.88
N GLU A 843 -26.70 -36.81 -13.07
CA GLU A 843 -27.86 -36.91 -14.00
C GLU A 843 -27.52 -36.88 -15.51
N ARG A 844 -27.26 -38.06 -16.11
CA ARG A 844 -27.20 -38.23 -17.58
C ARG A 844 -28.58 -38.66 -18.11
N PRO A 845 -29.21 -37.94 -19.06
CA PRO A 845 -30.36 -38.47 -19.79
C PRO A 845 -29.93 -39.62 -20.72
N LEU A 846 -30.70 -40.71 -20.75
CA LEU A 846 -30.60 -41.75 -21.77
C LEU A 846 -30.84 -41.12 -23.16
N GLY A 847 -29.80 -41.02 -23.99
CA GLY A 847 -29.95 -40.68 -25.42
C GLY A 847 -29.22 -39.43 -25.96
N MET A 848 -28.59 -38.60 -25.14
CA MET A 848 -27.82 -37.44 -25.63
C MET A 848 -26.45 -37.85 -26.21
N ARG A 849 -26.21 -37.57 -27.50
CA ARG A 849 -24.90 -37.72 -28.16
C ARG A 849 -23.93 -36.63 -27.71
N GLN A 850 -22.71 -37.01 -27.32
CA GLN A 850 -21.61 -36.11 -27.00
C GLN A 850 -21.21 -35.28 -28.23
N HIS A 851 -21.21 -33.96 -28.10
CA HIS A 851 -20.28 -33.11 -28.83
C HIS A 851 -19.69 -32.10 -27.84
N THR A 852 -18.50 -32.41 -27.32
CA THR A 852 -17.66 -31.44 -26.62
C THR A 852 -16.33 -31.31 -27.37
N SER A 853 -15.87 -30.09 -27.58
CA SER A 853 -14.60 -29.80 -28.26
C SER A 853 -13.36 -30.09 -27.39
N GLU A 854 -13.53 -30.67 -26.20
CA GLU A 854 -12.43 -31.03 -25.29
C GLU A 854 -12.14 -32.56 -25.25
N HIS A 855 -12.85 -33.37 -26.05
CA HIS A 855 -12.60 -34.82 -26.19
C HIS A 855 -11.68 -35.14 -27.39
N SER A 856 -10.38 -34.82 -27.31
CA SER A 856 -9.39 -35.31 -28.30
C SER A 856 -8.06 -35.80 -27.72
N MET A 857 -7.82 -35.80 -26.41
CA MET A 857 -6.47 -36.14 -25.90
C MET A 857 -6.37 -37.26 -24.86
N TYR A 858 -7.45 -37.99 -24.54
CA TYR A 858 -7.34 -39.17 -23.70
C TYR A 858 -8.25 -40.30 -24.21
N ILE A 859 -7.76 -41.04 -25.19
CA ILE A 859 -8.20 -42.42 -25.45
C ILE A 859 -6.94 -43.30 -25.34
N SER A 860 -6.83 -44.02 -24.22
CA SER A 860 -5.95 -45.19 -24.13
C SER A 860 -6.75 -46.43 -24.53
N ARG A 861 -6.09 -47.27 -25.33
CA ARG A 861 -6.59 -48.48 -25.98
C ARG A 861 -7.16 -49.50 -24.99
N VAL A 862 -8.42 -49.89 -25.17
CA VAL A 862 -8.95 -51.20 -24.78
C VAL A 862 -9.95 -51.65 -25.86
N PRO A 863 -9.90 -52.90 -26.37
CA PRO A 863 -10.84 -53.37 -27.38
C PRO A 863 -12.19 -53.72 -26.75
N HIS A 864 -13.29 -53.20 -27.31
CA HIS A 864 -14.65 -53.63 -26.97
C HIS A 864 -14.99 -54.94 -27.70
N GLN A 865 -15.38 -55.96 -26.93
CA GLN A 865 -16.19 -57.09 -27.42
C GLN A 865 -17.68 -56.78 -27.22
N HIS A 866 -18.47 -57.22 -28.20
CA HIS A 866 -19.92 -57.11 -28.30
C HIS A 866 -20.70 -57.78 -27.16
N GLN A 867 -21.88 -57.22 -26.82
CA GLN A 867 -23.14 -58.00 -26.79
C GLN A 867 -24.41 -57.12 -26.82
N ARG A 868 -25.46 -57.66 -27.46
CA ARG A 868 -26.80 -57.10 -27.77
C ARG A 868 -27.86 -57.53 -26.74
N GLY A 869 -28.95 -56.76 -26.66
CA GLY A 869 -30.30 -57.16 -26.18
C GLY A 869 -30.56 -56.78 -24.72
N MET A 870 -31.76 -56.38 -24.27
CA MET A 870 -33.12 -56.78 -24.67
C MET A 870 -34.17 -55.70 -24.22
N HIS A 871 -35.33 -55.67 -24.87
CA HIS A 871 -36.54 -54.89 -24.50
C HIS A 871 -37.48 -55.70 -23.56
N SER A 872 -38.19 -55.02 -22.65
CA SER A 872 -39.58 -55.30 -22.20
C SER A 872 -40.10 -54.07 -21.42
N SER A 873 -41.06 -53.27 -21.90
CA SER A 873 -42.53 -53.39 -21.76
C SER A 873 -43.02 -53.63 -20.33
N ASP A 874 -43.59 -52.59 -19.68
CA ASP A 874 -44.98 -52.64 -19.18
C ASP A 874 -45.51 -51.26 -18.77
N LYS A 875 -46.82 -51.07 -19.01
CA LYS A 875 -47.64 -49.88 -18.70
C LYS A 875 -48.65 -50.23 -17.60
N SER A 876 -48.84 -49.34 -16.62
CA SER A 876 -50.14 -49.03 -15.95
C SER A 876 -49.96 -47.72 -15.14
N ILE A 877 -50.61 -46.59 -15.47
CA ILE A 877 -51.93 -46.09 -15.00
C ILE A 877 -52.03 -46.13 -13.45
N SER A 878 -52.30 -45.10 -12.66
CA SER A 878 -52.44 -43.63 -12.78
C SER A 878 -52.67 -43.12 -11.34
N ASP A 879 -52.07 -42.01 -10.94
CA ASP A 879 -52.65 -41.14 -9.89
C ASP A 879 -52.20 -39.70 -10.13
N HIS A 880 -53.15 -38.86 -10.56
CA HIS A 880 -52.96 -37.46 -10.91
C HIS A 880 -53.39 -36.57 -9.74
N ALA A 881 -52.56 -36.45 -8.70
CA ALA A 881 -52.77 -35.45 -7.63
C ALA A 881 -51.51 -35.14 -6.80
N ALA A 882 -50.35 -34.96 -7.43
CA ALA A 882 -49.17 -34.31 -6.85
C ALA A 882 -48.11 -34.19 -7.96
N LEU A 883 -47.16 -33.26 -7.84
CA LEU A 883 -46.04 -33.00 -8.75
C LEU A 883 -46.33 -31.95 -9.83
N GLN A 884 -46.24 -30.67 -9.43
CA GLN A 884 -45.59 -29.69 -10.31
C GLN A 884 -44.17 -30.22 -10.59
N PRO A 885 -43.76 -30.42 -11.85
CA PRO A 885 -42.44 -30.96 -12.15
C PRO A 885 -41.40 -29.88 -11.86
N HIS A 886 -40.63 -30.06 -10.77
CA HIS A 886 -39.38 -29.33 -10.61
C HIS A 886 -38.51 -29.64 -11.84
N PRO A 887 -38.06 -28.63 -12.62
CA PRO A 887 -37.15 -28.90 -13.72
C PRO A 887 -35.90 -29.55 -13.14
N LEU A 888 -35.59 -30.77 -13.62
CA LEU A 888 -34.37 -31.49 -13.25
C LEU A 888 -33.17 -30.52 -13.37
N PRO A 889 -32.28 -30.45 -12.37
CA PRO A 889 -31.13 -29.57 -12.44
C PRO A 889 -30.30 -29.89 -13.70
N PRO A 890 -29.78 -28.87 -14.41
CA PRO A 890 -29.09 -29.10 -15.66
C PRO A 890 -27.90 -30.05 -15.47
N TRP A 891 -27.76 -31.00 -16.41
CA TRP A 891 -26.63 -31.95 -16.42
C TRP A 891 -25.31 -31.18 -16.34
N GLU A 892 -24.50 -31.51 -15.34
CA GLU A 892 -23.24 -30.82 -15.10
C GLU A 892 -22.09 -31.60 -15.77
N ALA A 893 -21.84 -31.21 -17.03
CA ALA A 893 -20.81 -31.81 -17.86
C ALA A 893 -19.40 -31.27 -17.55
N GLN A 894 -19.27 -30.18 -16.78
CA GLN A 894 -17.97 -29.56 -16.52
C GLN A 894 -17.33 -30.15 -15.27
N GLY A 895 -16.17 -30.80 -15.42
CA GLY A 895 -15.38 -31.31 -14.29
C GLY A 895 -14.71 -30.22 -13.43
N ARG A 896 -14.85 -28.94 -13.79
CA ARG A 896 -14.25 -27.78 -13.14
C ARG A 896 -15.29 -26.72 -12.81
N THR A 897 -15.23 -26.16 -11.60
CA THR A 897 -15.98 -24.96 -11.24
C THR A 897 -15.10 -23.73 -11.35
N ARG A 898 -15.70 -22.61 -11.76
CA ARG A 898 -15.03 -21.31 -11.95
C ARG A 898 -15.74 -20.27 -11.10
N LEU A 899 -15.40 -20.24 -9.82
CA LEU A 899 -15.98 -19.28 -8.87
C LEU A 899 -15.23 -17.94 -8.95
N MET A 900 -15.98 -16.86 -8.81
CA MET A 900 -15.54 -15.46 -8.90
C MET A 900 -16.15 -14.68 -7.73
N ASP A 901 -15.56 -13.52 -7.47
CA ASP A 901 -16.10 -12.55 -6.53
C ASP A 901 -17.53 -12.16 -6.91
N SER A 902 -18.47 -12.28 -5.96
CA SER A 902 -19.88 -11.97 -6.22
C SER A 902 -20.13 -10.49 -6.51
N GLY A 903 -19.19 -9.60 -6.17
CA GLY A 903 -19.24 -8.19 -6.54
C GLY A 903 -19.30 -7.95 -8.06
N MET A 904 -18.94 -8.95 -8.87
CA MET A 904 -19.12 -8.92 -10.33
C MET A 904 -20.59 -9.06 -10.79
N ALA A 905 -21.47 -9.58 -9.94
CA ALA A 905 -22.88 -9.80 -10.23
C ALA A 905 -23.75 -8.83 -9.44
N ASN A 906 -23.75 -8.97 -8.12
CA ASN A 906 -24.40 -8.05 -7.20
C ASN A 906 -23.45 -7.78 -6.04
N ASN A 907 -23.20 -6.51 -5.77
CA ASN A 907 -22.25 -6.11 -4.74
C ASN A 907 -22.81 -6.26 -3.31
N LEU A 908 -23.97 -6.88 -3.12
CA LEU A 908 -24.58 -7.24 -1.83
C LEU A 908 -24.91 -8.75 -1.80
N PRO A 909 -24.80 -9.43 -0.64
CA PRO A 909 -24.97 -10.89 -0.54
C PRO A 909 -26.45 -11.32 -0.44
N ASN A 910 -27.37 -10.56 -1.03
CA ASN A 910 -28.81 -10.73 -0.82
C ASN A 910 -29.31 -12.08 -1.34
N HIS A 911 -28.80 -12.53 -2.50
CA HIS A 911 -29.19 -13.80 -3.13
C HIS A 911 -28.95 -15.02 -2.27
N ILE A 912 -27.94 -14.99 -1.38
CA ILE A 912 -27.70 -16.09 -0.46
C ILE A 912 -28.51 -15.90 0.83
N LEU A 913 -28.61 -14.68 1.37
CA LEU A 913 -29.33 -14.43 2.62
C LEU A 913 -30.86 -14.66 2.52
N VAL A 914 -31.47 -14.27 1.40
CA VAL A 914 -32.94 -14.22 1.26
C VAL A 914 -33.51 -15.43 0.52
N ARG A 915 -32.77 -16.54 0.45
CA ARG A 915 -33.35 -17.77 -0.07
C ARG A 915 -34.62 -18.14 0.72
N PRO A 916 -35.67 -18.66 0.07
CA PRO A 916 -36.96 -18.92 0.70
C PRO A 916 -36.84 -19.72 2.00
N GLU A 917 -35.96 -20.73 2.02
CA GLU A 917 -35.84 -21.67 3.13
C GLU A 917 -35.25 -21.06 4.41
N ARG A 918 -34.58 -19.90 4.35
CA ARG A 918 -34.12 -19.16 5.55
C ARG A 918 -35.22 -18.37 6.23
N GLY A 919 -36.31 -18.06 5.53
CA GLY A 919 -37.43 -17.31 6.12
C GLY A 919 -37.05 -15.95 6.74
N VAL A 920 -35.98 -15.29 6.28
CA VAL A 920 -35.52 -13.99 6.80
C VAL A 920 -36.65 -12.96 6.81
N ASP A 921 -36.93 -12.40 7.98
CA ASP A 921 -37.95 -11.36 8.17
C ASP A 921 -37.37 -9.95 7.98
N VAL A 922 -36.12 -9.73 8.43
CA VAL A 922 -35.42 -8.45 8.33
C VAL A 922 -34.03 -8.64 7.75
N LEU A 923 -33.75 -8.03 6.60
CA LEU A 923 -32.44 -7.97 5.97
C LEU A 923 -31.83 -6.58 6.15
N ILE A 924 -30.70 -6.50 6.84
CA ILE A 924 -29.90 -5.27 6.96
C ILE A 924 -28.78 -5.34 5.92
N SER A 925 -28.74 -4.38 5.00
CA SER A 925 -27.76 -4.30 3.91
C SER A 925 -26.81 -3.13 4.13
N PHE A 926 -25.58 -3.42 4.57
CA PHE A 926 -24.52 -2.43 4.67
C PHE A 926 -23.81 -2.26 3.32
N ASP A 927 -23.95 -1.09 2.71
CA ASP A 927 -23.37 -0.78 1.41
C ASP A 927 -22.29 0.31 1.51
N ALA A 928 -21.09 0.00 1.06
CA ALA A 928 -19.95 0.91 0.98
C ALA A 928 -19.37 0.96 -0.46
N SER A 929 -20.21 0.64 -1.44
CA SER A 929 -19.90 0.74 -2.87
C SER A 929 -19.46 2.15 -3.26
N SER A 930 -18.61 2.27 -4.28
CA SER A 930 -18.17 3.58 -4.81
C SER A 930 -19.29 4.37 -5.51
N ASP A 931 -20.41 3.73 -5.84
CA ASP A 931 -21.49 4.29 -6.65
C ASP A 931 -22.75 4.65 -5.84
N ILE A 932 -22.65 4.74 -4.51
CA ILE A 932 -23.80 5.00 -3.60
C ILE A 932 -24.61 6.25 -4.02
N HIS A 933 -23.95 7.31 -4.47
CA HIS A 933 -24.63 8.56 -4.87
C HIS A 933 -25.38 8.46 -6.21
N THR A 934 -25.19 7.39 -6.98
CA THR A 934 -25.82 7.23 -8.31
C THR A 934 -27.20 6.54 -8.26
N GLY A 935 -27.61 6.03 -7.09
CA GLY A 935 -28.83 5.22 -6.94
C GLY A 935 -28.69 3.77 -7.42
N ALA A 936 -27.55 3.39 -8.01
CA ALA A 936 -27.31 2.05 -8.54
C ALA A 936 -27.46 0.93 -7.51
N ALA A 937 -27.11 1.19 -6.24
CA ALA A 937 -27.28 0.24 -5.14
C ALA A 937 -28.74 -0.14 -4.88
N VAL A 938 -29.63 0.84 -4.88
CA VAL A 938 -31.08 0.59 -4.73
C VAL A 938 -31.63 -0.13 -5.95
N GLN A 939 -31.14 0.21 -7.14
CA GLN A 939 -31.48 -0.52 -8.36
C GLN A 939 -31.04 -1.99 -8.28
N ARG A 940 -29.86 -2.29 -7.72
CA ARG A 940 -29.40 -3.66 -7.45
C ARG A 940 -30.29 -4.39 -6.43
N LEU A 941 -30.85 -3.69 -5.45
CA LEU A 941 -31.84 -4.27 -4.52
C LEU A 941 -33.12 -4.67 -5.26
N HIS A 942 -33.66 -3.81 -6.11
CA HIS A 942 -34.83 -4.13 -6.92
C HIS A 942 -34.57 -5.26 -7.93
N HIS A 943 -33.39 -5.31 -8.56
CA HIS A 943 -33.02 -6.43 -9.43
C HIS A 943 -32.94 -7.76 -8.68
N PHE A 944 -32.32 -7.77 -7.49
CA PHE A 944 -32.30 -8.93 -6.62
C PHE A 944 -33.73 -9.35 -6.23
N ALA A 945 -34.57 -8.41 -5.80
CA ALA A 945 -35.93 -8.72 -5.37
C ALA A 945 -36.77 -9.28 -6.54
N ALA A 946 -36.58 -8.73 -7.74
CA ALA A 946 -37.17 -9.25 -8.95
C ALA A 946 -36.69 -10.68 -9.26
N ASP A 947 -35.46 -11.10 -8.94
CA ASP A 947 -35.01 -12.49 -9.13
C ASP A 947 -35.73 -13.48 -8.18
N PHE A 948 -36.29 -12.99 -7.07
CA PHE A 948 -37.01 -13.79 -6.05
C PHE A 948 -38.52 -13.55 -6.05
N ASP A 949 -39.06 -12.89 -7.09
CA ASP A 949 -40.49 -12.56 -7.18
C ASP A 949 -40.99 -11.71 -5.99
N ILE A 950 -40.13 -10.82 -5.48
CA ILE A 950 -40.45 -9.87 -4.41
C ILE A 950 -40.56 -8.48 -5.04
N GLU A 951 -41.70 -7.83 -4.85
CA GLU A 951 -41.86 -6.40 -5.14
C GLU A 951 -41.51 -5.59 -3.90
N LEU A 952 -40.60 -4.62 -4.03
CA LEU A 952 -40.17 -3.76 -2.94
C LEU A 952 -40.83 -2.39 -3.04
N ARG A 953 -41.50 -1.98 -1.95
CA ARG A 953 -42.02 -0.63 -1.75
C ARG A 953 -41.18 0.06 -0.68
N GLU A 954 -40.72 1.28 -0.94
CA GLU A 954 -40.05 2.07 0.09
C GLU A 954 -41.05 2.55 1.14
N VAL A 955 -40.73 2.28 2.41
CA VAL A 955 -41.54 2.60 3.59
C VAL A 955 -40.72 3.33 4.65
N THR A 956 -39.61 3.96 4.25
CA THR A 956 -38.67 4.65 5.14
C THR A 956 -39.39 5.59 6.11
N LEU A 957 -40.33 6.40 5.63
CA LEU A 957 -41.08 7.37 6.45
C LEU A 957 -41.96 6.74 7.55
N GLU A 958 -42.32 5.46 7.42
CA GLU A 958 -43.09 4.74 8.46
C GLU A 958 -42.23 4.45 9.70
N PHE A 959 -40.91 4.34 9.53
CA PHE A 959 -39.98 3.92 10.58
C PHE A 959 -38.94 4.98 10.93
N HIS A 960 -38.58 5.84 9.98
CA HIS A 960 -37.48 6.77 10.10
C HIS A 960 -37.97 8.12 10.65
N LYS A 961 -37.63 8.40 11.91
CA LYS A 961 -37.77 9.72 12.54
C LYS A 961 -36.37 10.18 12.97
N PRO A 962 -35.58 10.75 12.05
CA PRO A 962 -34.20 11.10 12.35
C PRO A 962 -34.16 12.16 13.46
N GLN A 963 -33.50 11.83 14.57
CA GLN A 963 -33.14 12.81 15.58
C GLN A 963 -31.79 13.39 15.21
N ARG A 964 -31.66 14.71 15.30
CA ARG A 964 -30.37 15.38 15.12
C ARG A 964 -29.45 14.98 16.27
N ASN A 965 -28.17 14.85 15.97
CA ASN A 965 -27.15 14.56 16.94
C ASN A 965 -26.79 15.84 17.70
N GLU A 966 -27.28 15.96 18.93
CA GLU A 966 -27.07 17.12 19.81
C GLU A 966 -25.61 17.38 20.16
N VAL A 967 -24.71 16.41 19.93
CA VAL A 967 -23.27 16.53 20.20
C VAL A 967 -22.53 17.31 19.10
N LEU A 968 -23.12 17.44 17.90
CA LEU A 968 -22.48 18.14 16.79
C LEU A 968 -22.54 19.66 17.00
N SER A 969 -21.39 20.33 16.95
CA SER A 969 -21.27 21.77 17.23
C SER A 969 -20.70 22.60 16.07
N SER A 970 -19.91 22.02 15.16
CA SER A 970 -19.33 22.75 14.02
C SER A 970 -20.34 22.92 12.88
N SER A 971 -20.25 24.04 12.15
CA SER A 971 -21.07 24.34 10.95
C SER A 971 -21.05 23.20 9.93
N ASP A 972 -19.86 22.68 9.63
CA ASP A 972 -19.64 21.70 8.57
C ASP A 972 -20.26 20.35 8.96
N ALA A 973 -20.14 19.95 10.22
CA ALA A 973 -20.80 18.75 10.75
C ALA A 973 -22.34 18.84 10.67
N LEU A 974 -22.92 20.00 10.98
CA LEU A 974 -24.36 20.24 10.92
C LEU A 974 -24.88 20.27 9.48
N GLU A 975 -24.09 20.79 8.53
CA GLU A 975 -24.41 20.76 7.10
C GLU A 975 -24.40 19.31 6.58
N ILE A 976 -23.35 18.54 6.90
CA ILE A 976 -23.24 17.12 6.54
C ILE A 976 -24.42 16.34 7.12
N GLU A 977 -24.75 16.55 8.40
CA GLU A 977 -25.92 15.92 9.01
C GLU A 977 -27.18 16.30 8.23
N SER A 978 -27.46 17.58 8.03
CA SER A 978 -28.68 18.04 7.34
C SER A 978 -28.83 17.43 5.94
N ARG A 979 -27.72 17.24 5.23
CA ARG A 979 -27.70 16.64 3.89
C ARG A 979 -27.98 15.14 3.88
N TYR A 980 -27.50 14.39 4.86
CA TYR A 980 -27.52 12.92 4.84
C TYR A 980 -28.42 12.27 5.88
N ILE A 981 -29.03 13.02 6.79
CA ILE A 981 -29.79 12.49 7.94
C ILE A 981 -30.89 11.51 7.52
N GLY A 982 -31.58 11.78 6.40
CA GLY A 982 -32.63 10.93 5.84
C GLY A 982 -32.13 9.73 5.02
N HIS A 983 -30.82 9.54 4.88
CA HIS A 983 -30.22 8.56 3.97
C HIS A 983 -29.38 7.48 4.66
N TYR A 984 -29.08 7.61 5.96
CA TYR A 984 -28.29 6.61 6.70
C TYR A 984 -29.01 5.27 6.91
N ALA A 985 -30.35 5.25 6.83
CA ALA A 985 -31.15 4.03 6.84
C ALA A 985 -32.44 4.23 6.03
N ARG A 986 -32.57 3.47 4.94
CA ARG A 986 -33.79 3.41 4.12
C ARG A 986 -34.45 2.06 4.29
N VAL A 987 -35.78 2.04 4.41
CA VAL A 987 -36.55 0.81 4.68
C VAL A 987 -37.41 0.47 3.48
N PHE A 988 -37.29 -0.76 2.99
CA PHE A 988 -38.12 -1.31 1.94
C PHE A 988 -38.93 -2.48 2.48
N HIS A 989 -40.20 -2.52 2.15
CA HIS A 989 -41.12 -3.62 2.47
C HIS A 989 -41.39 -4.42 1.20
N GLY A 990 -41.36 -5.75 1.31
CA GLY A 990 -41.80 -6.64 0.25
C GLY A 990 -42.56 -7.84 0.78
N THR A 991 -43.26 -8.51 -0.13
CA THR A 991 -44.02 -9.73 0.16
C THR A 991 -43.53 -10.85 -0.75
N ARG A 992 -43.20 -11.99 -0.16
CA ARG A 992 -42.80 -13.21 -0.89
C ARG A 992 -44.03 -13.89 -1.48
N GLN A 993 -43.82 -14.79 -2.46
CA GLN A 993 -44.90 -15.64 -2.99
C GLN A 993 -45.60 -16.49 -1.92
N SER A 994 -44.91 -16.84 -0.83
CA SER A 994 -45.49 -17.56 0.30
C SER A 994 -46.46 -16.71 1.16
N GLY A 995 -46.61 -15.43 0.86
CA GLY A 995 -47.33 -14.46 1.69
C GLY A 995 -46.51 -13.90 2.87
N GLN A 996 -45.30 -14.41 3.10
CA GLN A 996 -44.42 -13.90 4.16
C GLN A 996 -43.89 -12.51 3.80
N THR A 997 -43.99 -11.58 4.75
CA THR A 997 -43.41 -10.23 4.65
C THR A 997 -41.90 -10.25 4.90
N ILE A 998 -41.16 -9.40 4.18
CA ILE A 998 -39.75 -9.11 4.41
C ILE A 998 -39.50 -7.61 4.44
N TYR A 999 -38.70 -7.16 5.40
CA TYR A 999 -38.18 -5.79 5.45
C TYR A 999 -36.70 -5.78 5.07
N ILE A 1000 -36.30 -4.86 4.19
CA ILE A 1000 -34.90 -4.62 3.83
C ILE A 1000 -34.52 -3.23 4.31
N ILE A 1001 -33.50 -3.15 5.17
CA ILE A 1001 -32.95 -1.91 5.71
C ILE A 1001 -31.62 -1.65 5.01
N TYR A 1002 -31.59 -0.68 4.11
CA TYR A 1002 -30.41 -0.27 3.38
C TYR A 1002 -29.64 0.80 4.17
N CYS A 1003 -28.41 0.46 4.56
CA CYS A 1003 -27.51 1.28 5.39
C CYS A 1003 -26.23 1.63 4.61
N PRO A 1004 -26.19 2.74 3.87
CA PRO A 1004 -25.00 3.16 3.14
C PRO A 1004 -23.92 3.78 4.04
N LEU A 1005 -22.65 3.59 3.66
CA LEU A 1005 -21.52 4.34 4.21
C LEU A 1005 -21.45 5.72 3.56
N LEU A 1006 -22.03 6.70 4.25
CA LEU A 1006 -22.05 8.12 3.88
C LEU A 1006 -21.10 8.95 4.74
N PRO A 1007 -20.74 10.18 4.32
CA PRO A 1007 -20.09 11.17 5.19
C PRO A 1007 -20.89 11.39 6.47
N ASN A 1008 -20.23 11.70 7.60
CA ASN A 1008 -20.88 11.87 8.89
C ASN A 1008 -20.35 13.11 9.62
N GLY A 1009 -21.22 13.85 10.31
CA GLY A 1009 -20.80 15.02 11.09
C GLY A 1009 -19.82 14.71 12.22
N ALA A 1010 -19.75 13.47 12.71
CA ALA A 1010 -18.74 13.06 13.68
C ALA A 1010 -17.31 13.00 13.09
N ASN A 1011 -17.17 13.04 11.76
CA ASN A 1011 -15.89 13.07 11.06
C ASN A 1011 -16.03 13.89 9.76
N PRO A 1012 -16.12 15.24 9.89
CA PRO A 1012 -16.50 16.12 8.77
C PRO A 1012 -15.46 16.12 7.64
N ASP A 1013 -14.19 15.84 7.94
CA ASP A 1013 -13.09 15.85 6.98
C ASP A 1013 -13.02 14.59 6.10
N TYR A 1014 -13.83 13.57 6.39
CA TYR A 1014 -13.79 12.30 5.67
C TYR A 1014 -15.07 12.04 4.89
N ASN A 1015 -14.94 12.03 3.56
CA ASN A 1015 -15.98 11.58 2.65
C ASN A 1015 -15.64 10.19 2.05
N PRO A 1016 -16.39 9.13 2.39
CA PRO A 1016 -16.13 7.76 1.92
C PRO A 1016 -16.22 7.54 0.40
N THR A 1017 -16.78 8.49 -0.34
CA THR A 1017 -16.96 8.40 -1.79
C THR A 1017 -15.91 9.20 -2.56
N THR A 1018 -15.45 10.33 -2.02
CA THR A 1018 -14.53 11.25 -2.73
C THR A 1018 -13.10 11.24 -2.20
N ALA A 1019 -12.86 10.74 -0.98
CA ALA A 1019 -11.50 10.68 -0.44
C ALA A 1019 -10.57 9.85 -1.34
N SER A 1020 -9.41 10.42 -1.68
CA SER A 1020 -8.47 9.87 -2.67
C SER A 1020 -7.96 8.46 -2.32
N PHE A 1021 -7.80 8.17 -1.02
CA PHE A 1021 -7.39 6.86 -0.53
C PHE A 1021 -8.53 5.84 -0.45
N SER A 1022 -9.80 6.29 -0.52
CA SER A 1022 -11.00 5.49 -0.27
C SER A 1022 -11.54 4.79 -1.52
N THR A 1023 -10.64 4.11 -2.25
CA THR A 1023 -10.95 3.38 -3.49
C THR A 1023 -11.01 1.86 -3.26
N SER A 1024 -11.74 1.15 -4.10
CA SER A 1024 -11.90 -0.32 -4.01
C SER A 1024 -10.63 -1.10 -4.34
N THR A 1025 -9.67 -0.48 -5.00
CA THR A 1025 -8.38 -1.05 -5.39
C THR A 1025 -7.24 -0.70 -4.43
N ASN A 1026 -7.43 0.28 -3.54
CA ASN A 1026 -6.40 0.62 -2.57
C ASN A 1026 -6.33 -0.43 -1.44
N LEU A 1027 -5.21 -1.14 -1.36
CA LEU A 1027 -4.91 -2.12 -0.31
C LEU A 1027 -3.74 -1.67 0.60
N MET A 1028 -3.38 -0.38 0.58
CA MET A 1028 -2.44 0.22 1.52
C MET A 1028 -3.09 1.41 2.23
N TRP A 1029 -3.15 1.34 3.55
CA TRP A 1029 -3.87 2.32 4.37
C TRP A 1029 -3.02 2.69 5.57
N THR A 1030 -3.02 3.97 5.95
CA THR A 1030 -2.41 4.41 7.21
C THR A 1030 -3.35 4.13 8.38
N PRO A 1031 -2.84 4.01 9.63
CA PRO A 1031 -3.69 3.84 10.80
C PRO A 1031 -4.78 4.91 10.93
N ASP A 1032 -4.49 6.17 10.61
CA ASP A 1032 -5.47 7.25 10.72
C ASP A 1032 -6.55 7.17 9.64
N GLN A 1033 -6.19 6.75 8.42
CA GLN A 1033 -7.18 6.46 7.38
C GLN A 1033 -8.12 5.32 7.82
N VAL A 1034 -7.59 4.26 8.42
CA VAL A 1034 -8.39 3.15 8.97
C VAL A 1034 -9.33 3.63 10.07
N LYS A 1035 -8.83 4.42 11.03
CA LYS A 1035 -9.65 5.04 12.08
C LYS A 1035 -10.78 5.87 11.48
N SER A 1036 -10.50 6.71 10.49
CA SER A 1036 -11.52 7.55 9.85
C SER A 1036 -12.67 6.75 9.26
N VAL A 1037 -12.38 5.62 8.58
CA VAL A 1037 -13.45 4.75 8.04
C VAL A 1037 -14.23 4.07 9.16
N LEU A 1038 -13.53 3.54 10.17
CA LEU A 1038 -14.15 2.85 11.31
C LEU A 1038 -15.10 3.76 12.08
N THR A 1039 -14.62 4.95 12.48
CA THR A 1039 -15.41 5.90 13.27
C THR A 1039 -16.62 6.41 12.49
N THR A 1040 -16.45 6.70 11.19
CA THR A 1040 -17.55 7.15 10.33
C THR A 1040 -18.61 6.05 10.16
N ALA A 1041 -18.20 4.81 9.91
CA ALA A 1041 -19.14 3.70 9.79
C ALA A 1041 -19.86 3.39 11.11
N GLU A 1042 -19.15 3.42 12.25
CA GLU A 1042 -19.76 3.26 13.58
C GLU A 1042 -20.75 4.38 13.87
N ALA A 1043 -20.42 5.63 13.53
CA ALA A 1043 -21.29 6.80 13.74
C ALA A 1043 -22.55 6.76 12.86
N ASN A 1044 -22.43 6.37 11.58
CA ASN A 1044 -23.60 6.20 10.68
C ASN A 1044 -24.63 5.25 11.30
N VAL A 1045 -24.15 4.17 11.90
CA VAL A 1045 -25.03 3.16 12.50
C VAL A 1045 -25.53 3.62 13.87
N SER A 1046 -24.62 4.00 14.77
CA SER A 1046 -24.92 4.33 16.15
C SER A 1046 -25.83 5.53 16.29
N ASN A 1047 -25.60 6.58 15.49
CA ASN A 1047 -26.31 7.85 15.65
C ASN A 1047 -27.61 7.86 14.84
N TYR A 1048 -27.67 7.14 13.70
CA TYR A 1048 -28.77 7.30 12.74
C TYR A 1048 -29.48 5.99 12.38
N ALA A 1049 -28.76 4.91 12.04
CA ALA A 1049 -29.41 3.70 11.54
C ALA A 1049 -30.04 2.83 12.65
N ILE A 1050 -29.45 2.76 13.84
CA ILE A 1050 -29.82 1.80 14.89
C ILE A 1050 -31.28 1.96 15.36
N ASN A 1051 -31.77 3.19 15.45
CA ASN A 1051 -33.15 3.48 15.86
C ASN A 1051 -34.16 2.95 14.82
N THR A 1052 -33.85 3.16 13.53
CA THR A 1052 -34.66 2.65 12.41
C THR A 1052 -34.68 1.13 12.42
N ILE A 1053 -33.52 0.49 12.63
CA ILE A 1053 -33.41 -0.97 12.76
C ILE A 1053 -34.25 -1.49 13.92
N LYS A 1054 -34.13 -0.87 15.11
CA LYS A 1054 -34.90 -1.25 16.30
C LYS A 1054 -36.42 -1.19 16.04
N ARG A 1055 -36.91 -0.13 15.39
CA ARG A 1055 -38.34 0.03 15.06
C ARG A 1055 -38.84 -1.03 14.09
N VAL A 1056 -38.08 -1.35 13.04
CA VAL A 1056 -38.45 -2.39 12.07
C VAL A 1056 -38.47 -3.77 12.75
N VAL A 1057 -37.44 -4.11 13.53
CA VAL A 1057 -37.40 -5.38 14.27
C VAL A 1057 -38.55 -5.47 15.26
N LYS A 1058 -38.87 -4.38 15.99
CA LYS A 1058 -40.03 -4.32 16.89
C LYS A 1058 -41.34 -4.57 16.16
N LYS A 1059 -41.55 -3.96 14.99
CA LYS A 1059 -42.75 -4.16 14.17
C LYS A 1059 -42.94 -5.62 13.77
N VAL A 1060 -41.88 -6.29 13.36
CA VAL A 1060 -41.91 -7.71 13.01
C VAL A 1060 -42.17 -8.59 14.24
N TYR A 1061 -41.53 -8.28 15.36
CA TYR A 1061 -41.77 -8.97 16.64
C TYR A 1061 -43.25 -8.87 17.06
N GLU A 1062 -43.82 -7.66 17.07
CA GLU A 1062 -45.23 -7.43 17.42
C GLU A 1062 -46.19 -8.17 16.49
N TYR A 1063 -45.89 -8.20 15.18
CA TYR A 1063 -46.68 -8.95 14.20
C TYR A 1063 -46.65 -10.46 14.48
N LYS A 1064 -45.46 -11.03 14.71
CA LYS A 1064 -45.32 -12.46 15.02
C LYS A 1064 -46.00 -12.84 16.33
N LYS A 1065 -45.82 -12.03 17.37
CA LYS A 1065 -46.50 -12.20 18.67
C LYS A 1065 -48.01 -12.20 18.51
N LYS A 1066 -48.56 -11.21 17.81
CA LYS A 1066 -50.01 -11.12 17.55
C LYS A 1066 -50.51 -12.36 16.81
N HIS A 1067 -49.83 -12.76 15.74
CA HIS A 1067 -50.21 -13.94 14.95
C HIS A 1067 -50.21 -15.24 15.77
N ARG A 1068 -49.20 -15.44 16.63
CA ARG A 1068 -49.14 -16.59 17.52
C ARG A 1068 -50.32 -16.61 18.51
N LEU A 1069 -50.64 -15.47 19.12
CA LEU A 1069 -51.74 -15.35 20.08
C LEU A 1069 -53.11 -15.58 19.42
N GLU A 1070 -53.30 -15.14 18.17
CA GLU A 1070 -54.53 -15.38 17.39
C GLU A 1070 -54.72 -16.86 17.05
N ILE A 1071 -53.64 -17.58 16.69
CA ILE A 1071 -53.69 -19.03 16.43
C ILE A 1071 -54.00 -19.80 17.72
N HIS A 1072 -53.36 -19.47 18.84
CA HIS A 1072 -53.61 -20.18 20.10
C HIS A 1072 -54.97 -19.83 20.73
N GLY A 1073 -55.52 -18.65 20.45
CA GLY A 1073 -56.85 -18.25 20.87
C GLY A 1073 -57.99 -18.81 20.01
N SER A 1074 -57.69 -19.49 18.90
CA SER A 1074 -58.68 -20.18 18.05
C SER A 1074 -58.69 -21.71 18.19
N GLU A 1075 -57.72 -22.27 18.92
CA GLU A 1075 -57.68 -23.69 19.33
C GLU A 1075 -58.20 -23.92 20.76
N ALA A 1076 -58.53 -22.86 21.51
CA ALA A 1076 -59.17 -22.87 22.82
C ALA A 1076 -60.64 -22.44 22.70
#